data_AF-A0A8I3WIP7-F1
#
_entry.id   AF-A0A8I3WIP7-F1
#
_cell.length_a   1.000
_cell.length_b   1.000
_cell.length_c   1.000
_cell.angle_alpha   90.00
_cell.angle_beta   90.00
_cell.angle_gamma   90.00
#
_symmetry.space_group_name_H-M   'P 1'
#
loop_
_entity.id
_entity.type
_entity.pdbx_description
1 polymer ?
#
loop_
_entity_poly.entity_id
_entity_poly.type
_entity_poly.pdbx_seq_one_letter_code
_entity_poly.pdbx_strand_id
1 'polypeptide(L)'
;MAISPGSDASFSSQKSTPSESPQTKKFPRTEEEIFYMNCRAAYLTVFKSSLENIVSKDQLYLALQHAGRNPSQKTINKYWTPQTAKLNFDDFCIILRKEKPTSKVELLKSFKQLDINDDGCILHADLYKFLTKRGEKMTREEVNAIINLVDVNADGKFDYIKFCKLYMTTNEQCLKTTLEKLEVDSKLRRHQFGNHIEGFSERDPSPVRKPSPSIIRKTDQKTFSNKGDSRSSLLSATRKFKASLSFTITMGVNSNQNSKLKEPNLIKDWQCMQSKGCFFLEEDGEIVSHQYRMQIAQRSMVYLTIKPLNLSQVEGKPSPWLSVDTALYILKENESQANLQLVCFTELRNREVFGWTGELGPGIYWLIPSTTGCRLRKEIKPVTDEAQLVYRDETGELFLTKEFRSTLSDIFEVIDLDGNGLLSLEEYNFFELRTSGEKCDEEAWAVCRENFDTKKNELTRQGFMDLNLMEANDREGDPCDLWVTLHSMGYNKALELTEACPFVIDIYAEKCKPKIKAVHMEACSGQLEKAICKSVLSKGDAKVMDGYENIIVHTYNCDTWITSVVENKSDEKVIIHINNELSKNCINNRGLNIFAVEVAPNSTMIGRLVIGQNGILSTPAVSCIIRKIKAIGGIILTASHNPGGPNGDFGIKFNISNGGPAPEAITDKIFQISKTIEEYAICPDLKVDLGLLGKQQFDLENKFKPFTVEIVDSVEAYATMLRNIFDFSALKELLSGPNRLKIRIDAMHGVVGPYVKKILCEELGAPANSAVNCVPLEDFGGHHPDPNLTYAADLVETMKSGEHDFGAAFDGDGDRNMILGKHGFFVNPSDSVAVIAANIFSIPYFQQTGVRGFARSMPTSGALDRVANATKIALYETPTGWKFFGNLMDASKLSLCGEESFGTGSDHIREKDGLWAVLAWLSILATRKQSVEDILKDHWQKYGRNFFTRYDYEEVEAEGANKMMKDLEALMFDRSFVGKQFSANDKVYTVEKADNFEYSDPVDGSISRNQGLRLIFTDGSRIIFRLSGTGSAGATIRLYIDSYEKDVAKINQDPQVMLAPLISIALKVSQLQERTGRTAPTVIT
;
A
#
# COMPACT_ATOMS: atom_id res chain seq x y z
N MET A 1 -24.14 -67.43 35.94
CA MET A 1 -24.64 -68.81 35.77
C MET A 1 -23.70 -69.51 34.80
N ALA A 2 -22.87 -70.42 35.34
CA ALA A 2 -22.83 -71.86 34.98
C ALA A 2 -22.15 -72.11 33.61
N ILE A 3 -20.85 -72.40 33.56
CA ILE A 3 -20.20 -73.73 33.71
C ILE A 3 -20.38 -74.61 32.45
N SER A 4 -19.33 -74.64 31.62
CA SER A 4 -18.58 -75.82 31.09
C SER A 4 -19.33 -76.97 30.34
N PRO A 5 -18.65 -78.03 29.87
CA PRO A 5 -17.71 -78.10 28.72
C PRO A 5 -17.93 -79.38 27.84
N GLY A 6 -17.05 -79.62 26.85
CA GLY A 6 -16.76 -80.95 26.30
C GLY A 6 -16.20 -80.86 24.87
N SER A 7 -14.89 -80.98 24.58
CA SER A 7 -13.99 -82.16 24.58
C SER A 7 -14.51 -83.30 23.70
N ASP A 8 -13.77 -83.99 22.83
CA ASP A 8 -12.38 -83.96 22.35
C ASP A 8 -12.31 -85.02 21.22
N ALA A 9 -11.45 -84.86 20.22
CA ALA A 9 -10.76 -85.99 19.54
C ALA A 9 -9.67 -85.51 18.55
N SER A 10 -8.43 -85.50 19.06
CA SER A 10 -7.13 -85.86 18.46
C SER A 10 -6.85 -85.70 16.95
N PHE A 11 -5.77 -85.00 16.60
CA PHE A 11 -4.65 -85.56 15.81
C PHE A 11 -3.34 -84.76 16.04
N SER A 12 -2.23 -85.49 15.97
CA SER A 12 -0.84 -85.13 16.30
C SER A 12 -0.19 -84.04 15.43
N SER A 13 0.66 -83.18 16.03
CA SER A 13 1.75 -82.49 15.30
C SER A 13 2.96 -82.19 16.20
N GLN A 14 4.15 -82.45 15.68
CA GLN A 14 5.48 -82.21 16.28
C GLN A 14 5.91 -80.73 16.13
N LYS A 15 6.74 -80.25 17.06
CA LYS A 15 7.28 -78.87 17.20
C LYS A 15 8.38 -78.53 16.17
N SER A 16 8.37 -77.28 15.67
CA SER A 16 9.58 -76.47 15.34
C SER A 16 9.25 -74.96 15.18
N THR A 17 10.23 -74.11 15.53
CA THR A 17 10.28 -72.63 15.72
C THR A 17 9.56 -71.68 14.74
N PRO A 18 9.08 -70.47 15.16
CA PRO A 18 8.69 -69.39 14.26
C PRO A 18 9.77 -68.30 14.09
N SER A 19 10.03 -67.92 12.83
CA SER A 19 10.94 -66.88 12.37
C SER A 19 10.30 -65.49 12.26
N GLU A 20 11.13 -64.46 12.34
CA GLU A 20 10.86 -63.02 12.22
C GLU A 20 10.04 -62.60 11.00
N SER A 21 9.27 -61.51 11.17
CA SER A 21 8.56 -60.77 10.10
C SER A 21 9.10 -59.33 9.98
N PRO A 22 9.07 -58.69 8.79
CA PRO A 22 9.87 -57.49 8.51
C PRO A 22 9.16 -56.21 8.94
N GLN A 23 9.79 -55.48 9.88
CA GLN A 23 9.44 -54.12 10.25
C GLN A 23 9.70 -53.14 9.09
N THR A 24 8.73 -52.28 8.79
CA THR A 24 8.91 -51.07 7.98
C THR A 24 9.85 -50.10 8.71
N LYS A 25 11.10 -50.04 8.27
CA LYS A 25 12.13 -49.12 8.78
C LYS A 25 11.69 -47.66 8.59
N LYS A 26 11.28 -46.98 9.67
CA LYS A 26 11.45 -45.52 9.77
C LYS A 26 12.95 -45.25 9.86
N PHE A 27 13.48 -44.43 8.97
CA PHE A 27 14.85 -43.96 9.09
C PHE A 27 15.02 -43.20 10.42
N PRO A 28 16.12 -43.40 11.15
CA PRO A 28 16.41 -42.60 12.34
C PRO A 28 16.61 -41.13 11.92
N ARG A 29 15.93 -40.21 12.61
CA ARG A 29 16.11 -38.76 12.41
C ARG A 29 17.56 -38.39 12.67
N THR A 30 18.12 -37.52 11.85
CA THR A 30 19.48 -36.98 12.08
C THR A 30 19.51 -36.13 13.35
N GLU A 31 20.67 -36.01 14.02
CA GLU A 31 20.81 -35.14 15.21
C GLU A 31 20.38 -33.69 14.92
N GLU A 32 20.54 -33.25 13.67
CA GLU A 32 20.16 -31.93 13.19
C GLU A 32 18.64 -31.75 13.03
N GLU A 33 17.91 -32.79 12.60
CA GLU A 33 16.44 -32.80 12.58
C GLU A 33 15.85 -32.71 13.99
N ILE A 34 16.48 -33.38 14.97
CA ILE A 34 16.06 -33.33 16.37
C ILE A 34 16.30 -31.92 16.93
N PHE A 35 17.44 -31.30 16.60
CA PHE A 35 17.76 -29.93 17.00
C PHE A 35 16.71 -28.92 16.50
N TYR A 36 16.42 -28.89 15.20
CA TYR A 36 15.45 -27.95 14.65
C TYR A 36 14.02 -28.19 15.13
N MET A 37 13.63 -29.45 15.32
CA MET A 37 12.33 -29.78 15.90
C MET A 37 12.20 -29.21 17.32
N ASN A 38 13.27 -29.28 18.12
CA ASN A 38 13.30 -28.74 19.48
C ASN A 38 13.29 -27.20 19.49
N CYS A 39 14.07 -26.55 18.62
CA CYS A 39 14.06 -25.09 18.46
C CYS A 39 12.66 -24.59 18.07
N ARG A 40 12.01 -25.25 17.11
CA ARG A 40 10.67 -24.90 16.66
C ARG A 40 9.64 -25.09 17.76
N ALA A 41 9.76 -26.14 18.56
CA ALA A 41 8.86 -26.38 19.68
C ALA A 41 8.96 -25.29 20.75
N ALA A 42 10.18 -24.89 21.10
CA ALA A 42 10.43 -23.81 22.05
C ALA A 42 9.99 -22.43 21.54
N TYR A 43 10.15 -22.17 20.24
CA TYR A 43 9.73 -20.90 19.65
C TYR A 43 8.20 -20.79 19.61
N LEU A 44 7.52 -21.86 19.22
CA LEU A 44 6.05 -21.91 19.14
C LEU A 44 5.35 -21.91 20.50
N THR A 45 6.08 -22.09 21.61
CA THR A 45 5.52 -21.87 22.96
C THR A 45 5.42 -20.39 23.35
N VAL A 46 6.21 -19.52 22.71
CA VAL A 46 6.20 -18.08 22.95
C VAL A 46 5.41 -17.35 21.86
N PHE A 47 5.47 -17.86 20.64
CA PHE A 47 4.89 -17.26 19.45
C PHE A 47 3.81 -18.15 18.82
N LYS A 48 2.75 -17.57 18.25
CA LYS A 48 1.67 -18.37 17.62
C LYS A 48 2.11 -19.00 16.30
N SER A 49 3.24 -18.54 15.76
CA SER A 49 3.85 -19.00 14.53
C SER A 49 5.36 -18.82 14.59
N SER A 50 6.10 -19.71 13.94
CA SER A 50 7.55 -19.57 13.73
C SER A 50 7.90 -18.50 12.68
N LEU A 51 6.93 -17.66 12.32
CA LEU A 51 7.05 -16.48 11.44
C LEU A 51 6.93 -15.16 12.21
N GLU A 52 6.51 -15.18 13.47
CA GLU A 52 6.53 -13.99 14.33
C GLU A 52 7.97 -13.70 14.71
N ASN A 53 8.41 -12.44 14.59
CA ASN A 53 9.74 -12.03 15.01
C ASN A 53 9.76 -11.80 16.53
N ILE A 54 10.89 -12.12 17.15
CA ILE A 54 11.22 -11.63 18.48
C ILE A 54 11.47 -10.12 18.34
N VAL A 55 10.66 -9.31 19.04
CA VAL A 55 10.71 -7.82 18.99
C VAL A 55 11.11 -7.19 20.34
N SER A 56 11.38 -8.01 21.36
CA SER A 56 11.89 -7.51 22.64
C SER A 56 12.88 -8.47 23.32
N LYS A 57 13.69 -7.93 24.24
CA LYS A 57 14.59 -8.70 25.12
C LYS A 57 13.85 -9.76 25.92
N ASP A 58 12.65 -9.45 26.39
CA ASP A 58 11.83 -10.37 27.19
C ASP A 58 11.33 -11.55 26.36
N GLN A 59 10.97 -11.31 25.10
CA GLN A 59 10.59 -12.38 24.18
C GLN A 59 11.77 -13.28 23.81
N LEU A 60 12.97 -12.71 23.62
CA LEU A 60 14.19 -13.50 23.40
C LEU A 60 14.51 -14.37 24.62
N TYR A 61 14.40 -13.77 25.81
CA TYR A 61 14.61 -14.46 27.07
C TYR A 61 13.67 -15.65 27.25
N LEU A 62 12.37 -15.45 27.04
CA LEU A 62 11.36 -16.51 27.12
C LEU A 62 11.59 -17.61 26.08
N ALA A 63 11.89 -17.26 24.83
CA ALA A 63 12.10 -18.25 23.77
C ALA A 63 13.32 -19.14 24.07
N LEU A 64 14.42 -18.56 24.58
CA LEU A 64 15.61 -19.31 24.98
C LEU A 64 15.35 -20.20 26.20
N GLN A 65 14.54 -19.74 27.15
CA GLN A 65 14.12 -20.55 28.30
C GLN A 65 13.32 -21.78 27.90
N HIS A 66 12.34 -21.62 27.01
CA HIS A 66 11.55 -22.73 26.49
C HIS A 66 12.38 -23.73 25.65
N ALA A 67 13.56 -23.33 25.16
CA ALA A 67 14.54 -24.19 24.51
C ALA A 67 15.52 -24.86 25.49
N GLY A 68 15.27 -24.77 26.79
CA GLY A 68 16.07 -25.39 27.85
C GLY A 68 17.37 -24.65 28.16
N ARG A 69 17.44 -23.33 27.89
CA ARG A 69 18.55 -22.46 28.32
C ARG A 69 18.15 -21.63 29.53
N ASN A 70 19.14 -21.14 30.27
CA ASN A 70 18.93 -20.16 31.34
C ASN A 70 19.81 -18.92 31.08
N PRO A 71 19.40 -18.05 30.12
CA PRO A 71 20.24 -16.94 29.68
C PRO A 71 20.38 -15.86 30.75
N SER A 72 21.60 -15.38 30.98
CA SER A 72 21.84 -14.22 31.86
C SER A 72 21.48 -12.90 31.14
N GLN A 73 21.30 -11.80 31.88
CA GLN A 73 21.11 -10.48 31.27
C GLN A 73 22.27 -10.10 30.34
N LYS A 74 23.50 -10.53 30.68
CA LYS A 74 24.69 -10.38 29.83
C LYS A 74 24.58 -11.17 28.53
N THR A 75 24.03 -12.39 28.57
CA THR A 75 23.77 -13.22 27.38
C THR A 75 22.69 -12.60 26.51
N ILE A 76 21.61 -12.06 27.08
CA ILE A 76 20.56 -11.38 26.31
C ILE A 76 21.11 -10.10 25.67
N ASN A 77 21.86 -9.28 26.41
CA ASN A 77 22.44 -8.04 25.89
C ASN A 77 23.53 -8.29 24.82
N LYS A 78 24.13 -9.49 24.78
CA LYS A 78 25.06 -9.92 23.72
C LYS A 78 24.36 -10.13 22.38
N TYR A 79 23.11 -10.59 22.38
CA TYR A 79 22.34 -10.88 21.16
C TYR A 79 21.23 -9.87 20.87
N TRP A 80 20.99 -8.93 21.80
CA TRP A 80 20.02 -7.85 21.66
C TRP A 80 20.66 -6.51 22.00
N THR A 81 21.25 -5.89 20.98
CA THR A 81 21.94 -4.59 21.07
C THR A 81 20.95 -3.43 20.86
N PRO A 82 21.33 -2.17 21.14
CA PRO A 82 20.48 -1.00 20.85
C PRO A 82 20.07 -0.87 19.37
N GLN A 83 20.80 -1.51 18.45
CA GLN A 83 20.54 -1.53 17.01
C GLN A 83 19.64 -2.69 16.57
N THR A 84 19.39 -3.68 17.45
CA THR A 84 18.53 -4.82 17.14
C THR A 84 17.06 -4.42 17.18
N ALA A 85 16.44 -4.25 16.00
CA ALA A 85 15.01 -3.97 15.89
C ALA A 85 14.13 -5.24 16.01
N LYS A 86 14.60 -6.38 15.48
CA LYS A 86 13.89 -7.67 15.50
C LYS A 86 14.85 -8.84 15.26
N LEU A 87 14.51 -10.03 15.75
CA LEU A 87 15.18 -11.31 15.43
C LEU A 87 14.15 -12.32 14.93
N ASN A 88 14.46 -13.04 13.85
CA ASN A 88 13.57 -14.06 13.27
C ASN A 88 13.88 -15.47 13.84
N PHE A 89 13.11 -16.47 13.39
CA PHE A 89 13.27 -17.86 13.84
C PHE A 89 14.64 -18.47 13.50
N ASP A 90 15.24 -18.06 12.38
CA ASP A 90 16.56 -18.54 11.97
C ASP A 90 17.65 -17.94 12.87
N ASP A 91 17.54 -16.65 13.21
CA ASP A 91 18.42 -15.97 14.17
C ASP A 91 18.36 -16.67 15.54
N PHE A 92 17.14 -17.01 15.98
CA PHE A 92 16.93 -17.77 17.22
C PHE A 92 17.60 -19.15 17.19
N CYS A 93 17.50 -19.88 16.07
CA CYS A 93 18.17 -21.17 15.90
C CYS A 93 19.70 -21.01 15.95
N ILE A 94 20.25 -19.94 15.38
CA ILE A 94 21.68 -19.63 15.42
C ILE A 94 22.13 -19.34 16.86
N ILE A 95 21.37 -18.56 17.63
CA ILE A 95 21.66 -18.28 19.03
C ILE A 95 21.69 -19.59 19.85
N LEU A 96 20.74 -20.51 19.62
CA LEU A 96 20.70 -21.80 20.32
C LEU A 96 21.84 -22.76 19.96
N ARG A 97 22.42 -22.64 18.76
CA ARG A 97 23.64 -23.39 18.39
C ARG A 97 24.87 -22.84 19.13
N LYS A 98 24.94 -21.52 19.32
CA LYS A 98 26.07 -20.84 19.98
C LYS A 98 26.04 -20.98 21.50
N GLU A 99 24.86 -20.89 22.12
CA GLU A 99 24.67 -21.04 23.56
C GLU A 99 24.28 -22.50 23.85
N LYS A 100 25.20 -23.32 24.38
CA LYS A 100 24.94 -24.74 24.70
C LYS A 100 24.20 -24.89 26.04
N PRO A 101 23.37 -25.94 26.24
CA PRO A 101 22.74 -26.18 27.54
C PRO A 101 23.80 -26.56 28.56
N THR A 102 23.69 -26.04 29.78
CA THR A 102 24.64 -26.32 30.87
C THR A 102 24.65 -27.80 31.19
N SER A 103 25.81 -28.45 31.09
CA SER A 103 25.92 -29.89 31.30
C SER A 103 25.83 -30.28 32.79
N LYS A 104 25.34 -31.50 33.06
CA LYS A 104 25.31 -32.07 34.44
C LYS A 104 26.69 -32.03 35.10
N VAL A 105 27.75 -32.21 34.31
CA VAL A 105 29.14 -32.25 34.77
C VAL A 105 29.64 -30.86 35.15
N GLU A 106 29.32 -29.81 34.38
CA GLU A 106 29.69 -28.42 34.68
C GLU A 106 28.95 -27.86 35.90
N LEU A 107 27.66 -28.22 36.05
CA LEU A 107 26.86 -27.90 37.23
C LEU A 107 27.40 -28.57 38.50
N LEU A 108 27.86 -29.83 38.43
CA LEU A 108 28.47 -30.53 39.56
C LEU A 108 29.89 -30.01 39.87
N LYS A 109 30.67 -29.65 38.85
CA LYS A 109 32.05 -29.15 38.99
C LYS A 109 32.10 -27.77 39.66
N SER A 110 31.13 -26.90 39.36
CA SER A 110 30.99 -25.60 40.00
C SER A 110 30.57 -25.70 41.47
N PHE A 111 29.86 -26.78 41.84
CA PHE A 111 29.36 -27.02 43.20
C PHE A 111 30.32 -27.78 44.11
N LYS A 112 31.22 -28.60 43.57
CA LYS A 112 32.35 -29.16 44.34
C LYS A 112 33.26 -28.11 44.96
N GLN A 113 33.17 -26.86 44.51
CA GLN A 113 33.87 -25.72 45.11
C GLN A 113 33.16 -25.16 46.36
N LEU A 114 31.93 -25.60 46.66
CA LEU A 114 31.07 -25.10 47.74
C LEU A 114 30.80 -26.12 48.83
N ASP A 115 30.78 -27.40 48.48
CA ASP A 115 30.73 -28.52 49.41
C ASP A 115 32.14 -28.84 49.91
N ILE A 116 32.64 -28.01 50.84
CA ILE A 116 34.02 -28.09 51.35
C ILE A 116 34.25 -29.38 52.15
N ASN A 117 33.18 -29.99 52.69
CA ASN A 117 33.19 -31.21 53.49
C ASN A 117 32.80 -32.49 52.71
N ASP A 118 32.47 -32.38 51.42
CA ASP A 118 32.11 -33.47 50.49
C ASP A 118 30.96 -34.37 51.01
N ASP A 119 30.02 -33.79 51.76
CA ASP A 119 28.88 -34.52 52.36
C ASP A 119 27.61 -34.50 51.49
N GLY A 120 27.67 -33.84 50.33
CA GLY A 120 26.60 -33.76 49.35
C GLY A 120 25.50 -32.75 49.70
N CYS A 121 25.64 -31.98 50.78
CA CYS A 121 24.65 -31.03 51.28
C CYS A 121 25.27 -29.65 51.54
N ILE A 122 24.57 -28.56 51.19
CA ILE A 122 25.04 -27.20 51.49
C ILE A 122 24.15 -26.55 52.54
N LEU A 123 24.75 -25.92 53.55
CA LEU A 123 24.01 -25.15 54.55
C LEU A 123 23.41 -23.88 53.93
N HIS A 124 22.16 -23.54 54.30
CA HIS A 124 21.46 -22.37 53.77
C HIS A 124 22.24 -21.05 53.92
N ALA A 125 23.03 -20.90 54.99
CA ALA A 125 23.84 -19.71 55.23
C ALA A 125 25.01 -19.57 54.24
N ASP A 126 25.59 -20.69 53.78
CA ASP A 126 26.72 -20.71 52.85
C ASP A 126 26.25 -20.58 51.40
N LEU A 127 25.11 -21.20 51.07
CA LEU A 127 24.42 -21.00 49.79
C LEU A 127 24.02 -19.53 49.61
N TYR A 128 23.47 -18.89 50.65
CA TYR A 128 23.14 -17.46 50.65
C TYR A 128 24.40 -16.61 50.42
N LYS A 129 25.48 -16.86 51.16
CA LYS A 129 26.75 -16.11 51.00
C LYS A 129 27.36 -16.25 49.61
N PHE A 130 27.28 -17.43 48.99
CA PHE A 130 27.84 -17.67 47.67
C PHE A 130 27.04 -17.02 46.55
N LEU A 131 25.71 -17.18 46.57
CA LEU A 131 24.80 -16.57 45.59
C LEU A 131 24.80 -15.03 45.67
N THR A 132 25.24 -14.47 46.80
CA THR A 132 25.41 -13.01 46.98
C THR A 132 26.83 -12.52 46.63
N LYS A 133 27.80 -13.42 46.34
CA LYS A 133 29.22 -13.06 46.13
C LYS A 133 29.70 -13.11 44.67
N ARG A 134 29.06 -13.82 43.75
CA ARG A 134 29.47 -13.89 42.33
C ARG A 134 28.34 -13.35 41.43
N GLY A 135 28.44 -12.07 41.05
CA GLY A 135 27.47 -11.39 40.18
C GLY A 135 26.45 -10.55 40.95
N GLU A 136 25.34 -10.19 40.29
CA GLU A 136 24.27 -9.37 40.87
C GLU A 136 23.58 -10.06 42.06
N LYS A 137 23.25 -9.28 43.09
CA LYS A 137 22.67 -9.79 44.35
C LYS A 137 21.23 -10.27 44.12
N MET A 138 20.97 -11.57 44.30
CA MET A 138 19.59 -12.09 44.41
C MET A 138 18.86 -11.46 45.59
N THR A 139 17.57 -11.21 45.41
CA THR A 139 16.69 -10.69 46.46
C THR A 139 16.40 -11.77 47.51
N ARG A 140 16.05 -11.36 48.73
CA ARG A 140 15.84 -12.29 49.86
C ARG A 140 14.66 -13.22 49.58
N GLU A 141 13.70 -12.74 48.82
CA GLU A 141 12.49 -13.44 48.37
C GLU A 141 12.81 -14.56 47.37
N GLU A 142 13.70 -14.32 46.40
CA GLU A 142 14.13 -15.32 45.42
C GLU A 142 14.93 -16.45 46.06
N VAL A 143 15.83 -16.11 46.99
CA VAL A 143 16.59 -17.11 47.74
C VAL A 143 15.66 -17.91 48.65
N ASN A 144 14.70 -17.28 49.31
CA ASN A 144 13.69 -17.97 50.13
C ASN A 144 12.80 -18.91 49.30
N ALA A 145 12.47 -18.57 48.06
CA ALA A 145 11.69 -19.44 47.18
C ALA A 145 12.44 -20.74 46.82
N ILE A 146 13.75 -20.66 46.58
CA ILE A 146 14.61 -21.84 46.34
C ILE A 146 14.76 -22.67 47.63
N ILE A 147 14.82 -22.00 48.78
CA ILE A 147 14.96 -22.62 50.11
C ILE A 147 13.66 -23.28 50.61
N ASN A 148 12.49 -22.91 50.08
CA ASN A 148 11.20 -23.49 50.50
C ASN A 148 10.73 -24.69 49.66
N LEU A 149 11.58 -25.25 48.78
CA LEU A 149 11.28 -26.49 48.05
C LEU A 149 11.33 -27.70 49.02
N VAL A 150 10.15 -28.11 49.49
CA VAL A 150 9.94 -29.07 50.59
C VAL A 150 10.65 -30.43 50.39
N ASP A 151 10.75 -30.93 49.15
CA ASP A 151 11.37 -32.23 48.84
C ASP A 151 12.91 -32.21 48.86
N VAL A 152 13.52 -31.02 48.81
CA VAL A 152 14.98 -30.82 48.74
C VAL A 152 15.55 -30.48 50.12
N ASN A 153 14.76 -29.84 51.00
CA ASN A 153 15.23 -29.22 52.25
C ASN A 153 14.55 -29.77 53.52
N ALA A 154 14.26 -31.07 53.55
CA ALA A 154 13.49 -31.71 54.62
C ALA A 154 14.11 -31.63 56.03
N ASP A 155 15.40 -31.31 56.15
CA ASP A 155 16.16 -31.21 57.41
C ASP A 155 16.86 -29.84 57.60
N GLY A 156 16.52 -28.83 56.79
CA GLY A 156 17.18 -27.52 56.81
C GLY A 156 18.56 -27.49 56.15
N LYS A 157 18.89 -28.50 55.33
CA LYS A 157 20.05 -28.53 54.44
C LYS A 157 19.61 -28.62 52.98
N PHE A 158 20.38 -28.02 52.08
CA PHE A 158 20.10 -28.05 50.64
C PHE A 158 20.80 -29.24 49.97
N ASP A 159 20.06 -30.31 49.69
CA ASP A 159 20.55 -31.49 48.96
C ASP A 159 20.64 -31.17 47.46
N TYR A 160 21.83 -30.76 47.03
CA TYR A 160 22.06 -30.32 45.65
C TYR A 160 22.00 -31.47 44.64
N ILE A 161 22.25 -32.72 45.05
CA ILE A 161 22.11 -33.88 44.17
C ILE A 161 20.63 -34.13 43.87
N LYS A 162 19.76 -34.01 44.87
CA LYS A 162 18.30 -34.01 44.68
C LYS A 162 17.83 -32.81 43.87
N PHE A 163 18.36 -31.60 44.12
CA PHE A 163 18.02 -30.42 43.31
C PHE A 163 18.47 -30.57 41.85
N CYS A 164 19.68 -31.06 41.57
CA CYS A 164 20.13 -31.33 40.20
C CYS A 164 19.28 -32.42 39.54
N LYS A 165 18.89 -33.48 40.28
CA LYS A 165 17.94 -34.46 39.77
C LYS A 165 16.60 -33.80 39.48
N LEU A 166 16.08 -32.96 40.37
CA LEU A 166 14.80 -32.27 40.21
C LEU A 166 14.86 -31.29 39.03
N TYR A 167 15.87 -30.42 38.96
CA TYR A 167 16.12 -29.49 37.85
C TYR A 167 16.24 -30.20 36.51
N MET A 168 17.03 -31.29 36.42
CA MET A 168 17.12 -32.07 35.18
C MET A 168 15.78 -32.74 34.85
N THR A 169 15.06 -33.25 35.86
CA THR A 169 13.72 -33.83 35.67
C THR A 169 12.71 -32.78 35.23
N THR A 170 12.78 -31.56 35.77
CA THR A 170 11.91 -30.43 35.42
C THR A 170 12.25 -29.88 34.03
N ASN A 171 13.53 -29.84 33.64
CA ASN A 171 13.96 -29.40 32.32
C ASN A 171 13.57 -30.44 31.24
N GLU A 172 13.74 -31.74 31.54
CA GLU A 172 13.23 -32.84 30.71
C GLU A 172 11.69 -32.86 30.66
N GLN A 173 11.00 -32.59 31.77
CA GLN A 173 9.54 -32.45 31.81
C GLN A 173 9.06 -31.22 31.05
N CYS A 174 9.72 -30.07 31.14
CA CYS A 174 9.38 -28.88 30.36
C CYS A 174 9.53 -29.15 28.86
N LEU A 175 10.61 -29.82 28.44
CA LEU A 175 10.81 -30.22 27.04
C LEU A 175 9.73 -31.21 26.59
N LYS A 176 9.39 -32.18 27.45
CA LYS A 176 8.36 -33.21 27.20
C LYS A 176 6.95 -32.61 27.15
N THR A 177 6.59 -31.75 28.08
CA THR A 177 5.30 -31.01 28.12
C THR A 177 5.19 -30.04 26.95
N THR A 178 6.29 -29.47 26.48
CA THR A 178 6.32 -28.61 25.28
C THR A 178 6.11 -29.42 24.00
N LEU A 179 6.74 -30.58 23.88
CA LEU A 179 6.52 -31.54 22.79
C LEU A 179 5.09 -32.13 22.81
N GLU A 180 4.58 -32.46 24.00
CA GLU A 180 3.21 -32.95 24.20
C GLU A 180 2.17 -31.87 23.91
N LYS A 181 2.40 -30.59 24.29
CA LYS A 181 1.56 -29.45 23.89
C LYS A 181 1.53 -29.27 22.38
N LEU A 182 2.62 -29.57 21.66
CA LEU A 182 2.68 -29.53 20.20
C LEU A 182 1.89 -30.66 19.53
N GLU A 183 1.94 -31.88 20.09
CA GLU A 183 1.05 -32.98 19.67
C GLU A 183 -0.41 -32.73 20.04
N VAL A 184 -0.67 -32.09 21.18
CA VAL A 184 -2.01 -31.73 21.65
C VAL A 184 -2.58 -30.55 20.86
N ASP A 185 -1.79 -29.56 20.44
CA ASP A 185 -2.23 -28.46 19.58
C ASP A 185 -2.46 -28.93 18.13
N SER A 186 -1.70 -29.93 17.67
CA SER A 186 -1.99 -30.68 16.45
C SER A 186 -3.29 -31.51 16.52
N LYS A 187 -3.75 -31.86 17.74
CA LYS A 187 -5.03 -32.52 18.03
C LYS A 187 -6.15 -31.52 18.38
N LEU A 188 -5.86 -30.35 18.95
CA LEU A 188 -6.84 -29.28 19.20
C LEU A 188 -7.22 -28.58 17.91
N ARG A 189 -6.30 -28.48 16.93
CA ARG A 189 -6.66 -28.17 15.54
C ARG A 189 -7.45 -29.28 14.82
N ARG A 190 -7.63 -30.46 15.42
CA ARG A 190 -8.57 -31.49 14.91
C ARG A 190 -10.01 -31.30 15.40
N HIS A 191 -10.32 -30.34 16.28
CA HIS A 191 -11.72 -29.99 16.58
C HIS A 191 -12.32 -28.93 15.65
N GLN A 192 -11.73 -28.74 14.46
CA GLN A 192 -12.42 -28.20 13.29
C GLN A 192 -12.50 -29.16 12.09
N PHE A 193 -12.31 -30.47 12.28
CA PHE A 193 -12.74 -31.48 11.30
C PHE A 193 -13.15 -32.78 12.00
N GLY A 194 -14.42 -33.18 11.80
CA GLY A 194 -15.04 -34.36 12.43
C GLY A 194 -14.55 -35.71 11.88
N ASN A 195 -14.51 -36.68 12.80
CA ASN A 195 -14.20 -38.12 12.69
C ASN A 195 -15.22 -38.87 11.77
N HIS A 196 -15.07 -40.12 11.29
CA HIS A 196 -14.59 -41.39 11.87
C HIS A 196 -14.26 -42.44 10.77
N ILE A 197 -13.60 -43.53 11.20
CA ILE A 197 -13.16 -44.74 10.48
C ILE A 197 -14.29 -45.79 10.40
N GLU A 198 -14.48 -46.41 9.22
CA GLU A 198 -14.94 -47.80 8.96
C GLU A 198 -14.74 -48.01 7.43
N GLY A 199 -13.91 -48.90 6.89
CA GLY A 199 -13.99 -50.36 6.88
C GLY A 199 -13.60 -50.81 5.46
N PHE A 200 -12.59 -51.68 5.32
CA PHE A 200 -12.12 -52.19 4.02
C PHE A 200 -13.13 -53.20 3.42
N SER A 201 -13.26 -53.23 2.09
CA SER A 201 -13.63 -54.45 1.36
C SER A 201 -12.69 -54.67 0.17
N GLU A 202 -12.23 -55.92 0.07
CA GLU A 202 -11.23 -56.51 -0.83
C GLU A 202 -11.50 -56.38 -2.33
N ARG A 203 -10.42 -56.39 -3.14
CA ARG A 203 -10.13 -57.45 -4.15
C ARG A 203 -8.82 -57.21 -4.92
N ASP A 204 -7.97 -58.23 -4.91
CA ASP A 204 -6.84 -58.54 -5.81
C ASP A 204 -7.29 -58.78 -7.28
N PRO A 205 -6.42 -59.19 -8.23
CA PRO A 205 -5.25 -58.50 -8.78
C PRO A 205 -5.32 -58.41 -10.34
N SER A 206 -4.35 -57.72 -10.93
CA SER A 206 -4.03 -57.57 -12.38
C SER A 206 -4.08 -58.87 -13.22
N PRO A 207 -4.17 -58.88 -14.58
CA PRO A 207 -2.97 -58.57 -15.42
C PRO A 207 -3.16 -58.08 -16.89
N VAL A 208 -2.18 -57.26 -17.33
CA VAL A 208 -1.41 -57.34 -18.60
C VAL A 208 -2.07 -56.98 -19.97
N ARG A 209 -1.56 -55.91 -20.63
CA ARG A 209 -0.78 -55.94 -21.91
C ARG A 209 -0.44 -54.51 -22.42
N LYS A 210 0.85 -54.26 -22.68
CA LYS A 210 1.39 -53.30 -23.69
C LYS A 210 1.26 -53.94 -25.10
N PRO A 211 1.53 -53.27 -26.26
CA PRO A 211 1.95 -51.87 -26.51
C PRO A 211 1.15 -51.13 -27.63
N SER A 212 1.47 -49.82 -27.74
CA SER A 212 1.34 -48.80 -28.81
C SER A 212 1.41 -49.26 -30.29
N PRO A 213 1.17 -48.42 -31.35
CA PRO A 213 1.15 -46.95 -31.38
C PRO A 213 0.09 -46.23 -32.26
N SER A 214 0.07 -44.92 -32.07
CA SER A 214 -0.58 -43.85 -32.84
C SER A 214 0.05 -43.56 -34.22
N ILE A 215 -0.79 -43.13 -35.19
CA ILE A 215 -0.46 -42.38 -36.42
C ILE A 215 -1.36 -41.12 -36.39
N ILE A 216 -0.83 -39.94 -36.07
CA ILE A 216 -0.34 -38.85 -36.95
C ILE A 216 -1.44 -38.00 -37.61
N ARG A 217 -1.27 -36.66 -37.46
CA ARG A 217 -1.78 -35.53 -38.28
C ARG A 217 -3.26 -35.16 -38.12
N LYS A 218 -3.69 -33.89 -38.22
CA LYS A 218 -3.08 -32.55 -38.28
C LYS A 218 -4.29 -31.56 -38.32
N THR A 219 -4.04 -30.31 -37.94
CA THR A 219 -4.69 -29.07 -38.44
C THR A 219 -6.19 -28.82 -38.24
N ASP A 220 -6.42 -27.73 -37.49
CA ASP A 220 -7.14 -26.52 -37.91
C ASP A 220 -8.66 -26.39 -37.85
N GLN A 221 -9.00 -25.26 -37.22
CA GLN A 221 -10.02 -24.27 -37.57
C GLN A 221 -11.49 -24.50 -37.17
N LYS A 222 -11.90 -23.59 -36.26
CA LYS A 222 -13.08 -22.73 -36.31
C LYS A 222 -14.39 -23.38 -36.79
N THR A 223 -15.39 -23.40 -35.91
CA THR A 223 -16.63 -22.62 -36.16
C THR A 223 -17.50 -22.48 -34.91
N PHE A 224 -18.09 -21.29 -34.81
CA PHE A 224 -19.17 -20.89 -33.92
C PHE A 224 -20.45 -21.70 -34.18
N SER A 225 -21.25 -21.92 -33.13
CA SER A 225 -22.70 -22.04 -33.24
C SER A 225 -23.37 -21.92 -31.86
N ASN A 226 -24.10 -20.82 -31.68
CA ASN A 226 -25.05 -20.55 -30.60
C ASN A 226 -26.39 -21.30 -30.81
N LYS A 227 -27.00 -21.72 -29.68
CA LYS A 227 -28.45 -21.92 -29.36
C LYS A 227 -28.50 -22.91 -28.19
N GLY A 228 -29.22 -22.75 -27.09
CA GLY A 228 -30.30 -21.87 -26.66
C GLY A 228 -31.16 -22.68 -25.66
N ASP A 229 -31.53 -22.07 -24.53
CA ASP A 229 -32.55 -22.49 -23.53
C ASP A 229 -32.25 -23.77 -22.69
N SER A 230 -32.56 -23.92 -21.40
CA SER A 230 -33.50 -23.27 -20.45
C SER A 230 -33.17 -23.69 -18.99
N ARG A 231 -33.87 -23.06 -18.04
CA ARG A 231 -33.70 -22.95 -16.57
C ARG A 231 -33.64 -24.24 -15.72
N SER A 232 -32.88 -24.10 -14.61
CA SER A 232 -33.05 -24.62 -13.20
C SER A 232 -33.34 -26.12 -13.02
N SER A 233 -32.69 -26.89 -12.14
CA SER A 233 -32.05 -26.65 -10.85
C SER A 233 -31.52 -28.01 -10.38
N LEU A 234 -30.36 -28.06 -9.69
CA LEU A 234 -30.11 -28.96 -8.56
C LEU A 234 -28.69 -28.78 -8.03
N LEU A 235 -28.64 -28.45 -6.74
CA LEU A 235 -27.46 -28.42 -5.89
C LEU A 235 -26.70 -29.77 -5.96
N SER A 236 -25.41 -29.72 -6.25
CA SER A 236 -24.45 -30.63 -5.61
C SER A 236 -23.08 -29.97 -5.52
N ALA A 237 -22.72 -29.61 -4.29
CA ALA A 237 -21.41 -29.12 -3.93
C ALA A 237 -20.44 -30.33 -3.88
N THR A 238 -19.72 -30.57 -4.96
CA THR A 238 -18.60 -31.52 -4.96
C THR A 238 -17.32 -30.76 -4.59
N ARG A 239 -17.04 -30.66 -3.30
CA ARG A 239 -15.75 -30.17 -2.78
C ARG A 239 -14.63 -31.07 -3.31
N LYS A 240 -13.80 -30.55 -4.21
CA LYS A 240 -12.51 -31.17 -4.57
C LYS A 240 -11.58 -31.09 -3.37
N PHE A 241 -11.16 -32.25 -2.87
CA PHE A 241 -10.08 -32.41 -1.90
C PHE A 241 -8.79 -31.77 -2.44
N LYS A 242 -8.20 -30.81 -1.73
CA LYS A 242 -6.82 -30.36 -1.98
C LYS A 242 -5.88 -31.16 -1.07
N ALA A 243 -5.23 -32.16 -1.65
CA ALA A 243 -3.97 -32.68 -1.13
C ALA A 243 -2.96 -31.52 -1.05
N SER A 244 -2.02 -31.58 -0.10
CA SER A 244 -0.84 -30.70 -0.12
C SER A 244 -0.04 -31.04 -1.39
N LEU A 245 -0.26 -30.28 -2.45
CA LEU A 245 0.33 -30.52 -3.76
C LEU A 245 1.66 -29.77 -3.82
N SER A 246 2.74 -30.52 -3.94
CA SER A 246 4.11 -30.03 -4.08
C SER A 246 4.34 -29.51 -5.51
N PHE A 247 4.78 -28.26 -5.64
CA PHE A 247 5.31 -27.74 -6.90
C PHE A 247 6.79 -28.14 -7.00
N THR A 248 7.12 -29.03 -7.94
CA THR A 248 8.50 -29.49 -8.14
C THR A 248 9.14 -28.73 -9.30
N ILE A 249 10.27 -28.07 -9.03
CA ILE A 249 11.17 -27.56 -10.07
C ILE A 249 12.13 -28.70 -10.42
N THR A 250 11.96 -29.29 -11.60
CA THR A 250 12.81 -30.41 -12.06
C THR A 250 13.84 -29.90 -13.06
N MET A 251 15.12 -30.17 -12.80
CA MET A 251 16.19 -29.96 -13.77
C MET A 251 16.07 -31.01 -14.88
N GLY A 252 15.67 -30.58 -16.07
CA GLY A 252 15.82 -31.40 -17.27
C GLY A 252 17.29 -31.46 -17.69
N VAL A 253 17.76 -32.65 -18.09
CA VAL A 253 19.00 -32.75 -18.87
C VAL A 253 18.65 -32.30 -20.29
N ASN A 254 18.68 -31.00 -20.57
CA ASN A 254 18.67 -30.43 -21.93
C ASN A 254 19.03 -28.94 -21.83
N SER A 255 20.23 -28.54 -22.25
CA SER A 255 20.68 -28.31 -23.65
C SER A 255 20.50 -26.86 -24.10
N ASN A 256 21.17 -25.91 -23.45
CA ASN A 256 21.72 -24.76 -24.17
C ASN A 256 23.21 -25.01 -24.44
N GLN A 257 23.50 -26.06 -25.21
CA GLN A 257 24.85 -26.41 -25.67
C GLN A 257 25.47 -25.36 -26.64
N ASN A 258 24.84 -24.20 -26.85
CA ASN A 258 25.20 -23.29 -27.94
C ASN A 258 25.61 -21.86 -27.57
N SER A 259 25.82 -21.52 -26.30
CA SER A 259 26.37 -20.19 -25.95
C SER A 259 27.55 -20.27 -24.98
N LYS A 260 28.62 -20.96 -25.38
CA LYS A 260 29.91 -20.71 -24.74
C LYS A 260 30.30 -19.25 -25.00
N LEU A 261 30.82 -18.56 -23.98
CA LEU A 261 31.43 -17.25 -24.14
C LEU A 261 32.49 -17.34 -25.24
N LYS A 262 32.22 -16.69 -26.39
CA LYS A 262 33.15 -16.64 -27.53
C LYS A 262 33.85 -15.29 -27.51
N GLU A 263 35.16 -15.34 -27.34
CA GLU A 263 36.03 -14.18 -27.49
C GLU A 263 35.92 -13.64 -28.93
N PRO A 264 35.70 -12.33 -29.13
CA PRO A 264 35.62 -11.74 -30.46
C PRO A 264 36.90 -11.98 -31.28
N ASN A 265 36.72 -12.43 -32.53
CA ASN A 265 37.81 -12.46 -33.51
C ASN A 265 38.28 -11.00 -33.71
N LEU A 266 39.50 -10.64 -33.27
CA LEU A 266 40.09 -9.27 -33.21
C LEU A 266 40.05 -8.55 -31.85
N ILE A 267 39.75 -9.22 -30.73
CA ILE A 267 39.78 -8.57 -29.40
C ILE A 267 41.13 -7.91 -29.06
N LYS A 268 42.23 -8.39 -29.64
CA LYS A 268 43.58 -7.84 -29.46
C LYS A 268 43.73 -6.42 -30.03
N ASP A 269 42.90 -6.06 -31.00
CA ASP A 269 42.89 -4.73 -31.63
C ASP A 269 41.92 -3.77 -30.93
N TRP A 270 41.15 -4.26 -29.95
CA TRP A 270 40.19 -3.46 -29.19
C TRP A 270 40.88 -2.72 -28.04
N GLN A 271 40.32 -1.58 -27.66
CA GLN A 271 40.82 -0.83 -26.51
C GLN A 271 40.41 -1.57 -25.22
N CYS A 272 41.39 -1.86 -24.35
CA CYS A 272 41.18 -2.58 -23.11
C CYS A 272 41.32 -1.67 -21.88
N MET A 273 40.49 -1.92 -20.88
CA MET A 273 40.58 -1.36 -19.53
C MET A 273 40.29 -2.47 -18.53
N GLN A 274 40.97 -2.44 -17.39
CA GLN A 274 40.77 -3.39 -16.30
C GLN A 274 40.44 -2.62 -15.02
N SER A 275 39.67 -3.24 -14.14
CA SER A 275 39.52 -2.79 -12.75
C SER A 275 39.32 -4.00 -11.85
N LYS A 276 39.90 -3.97 -10.65
CA LYS A 276 39.78 -5.01 -9.62
C LYS A 276 38.71 -4.64 -8.60
N GLY A 277 38.30 -5.62 -7.80
CA GLY A 277 37.43 -5.45 -6.65
C GLY A 277 37.41 -6.70 -5.78
N CYS A 278 36.50 -6.71 -4.80
CA CYS A 278 36.34 -7.82 -3.88
C CYS A 278 34.89 -7.92 -3.41
N PHE A 279 34.41 -9.16 -3.25
CA PHE A 279 33.22 -9.48 -2.46
C PHE A 279 33.64 -9.75 -1.03
N PHE A 280 33.08 -9.02 -0.07
CA PHE A 280 33.30 -9.25 1.37
C PHE A 280 32.04 -9.84 1.99
N LEU A 281 32.21 -10.81 2.89
CA LEU A 281 31.12 -11.37 3.69
C LEU A 281 31.07 -10.68 5.06
N GLU A 282 29.95 -10.04 5.37
CA GLU A 282 29.73 -9.36 6.65
C GLU A 282 29.29 -10.35 7.76
N GLU A 283 29.34 -9.89 9.02
CA GLU A 283 29.01 -10.75 10.18
C GLU A 283 27.57 -11.25 10.19
N ASP A 284 26.64 -10.49 9.62
CA ASP A 284 25.23 -10.83 9.46
C ASP A 284 24.97 -11.73 8.23
N GLY A 285 26.00 -12.01 7.44
CA GLY A 285 25.95 -12.82 6.22
C GLY A 285 25.60 -12.04 4.96
N GLU A 286 25.48 -10.71 5.02
CA GLU A 286 25.38 -9.88 3.82
C GLU A 286 26.68 -9.89 3.01
N ILE A 287 26.56 -9.68 1.70
CA ILE A 287 27.71 -9.60 0.80
C ILE A 287 27.81 -8.17 0.28
N VAL A 288 28.98 -7.58 0.51
CA VAL A 288 29.32 -6.20 0.14
C VAL A 288 30.33 -6.24 -1.02
N SER A 289 30.18 -5.34 -1.99
CA SER A 289 31.08 -5.25 -3.13
C SER A 289 31.24 -3.81 -3.63
N HIS A 290 32.35 -3.56 -4.31
CA HIS A 290 32.59 -2.33 -5.06
C HIS A 290 31.58 -2.19 -6.21
N GLN A 291 31.10 -0.95 -6.41
CA GLN A 291 30.25 -0.55 -7.52
C GLN A 291 31.02 0.34 -8.49
N TYR A 292 30.83 0.15 -9.79
CA TYR A 292 31.62 0.86 -10.81
C TYR A 292 30.77 1.68 -11.75
N ARG A 293 31.32 2.80 -12.18
CA ARG A 293 30.77 3.66 -13.23
C ARG A 293 31.65 3.57 -14.46
N MET A 294 31.08 3.08 -15.55
CA MET A 294 31.70 2.93 -16.86
C MET A 294 31.15 3.96 -17.85
N GLN A 295 32.04 4.69 -18.52
CA GLN A 295 31.67 5.64 -19.58
C GLN A 295 32.07 5.08 -20.95
N ILE A 296 31.10 5.07 -21.87
CA ILE A 296 31.29 4.76 -23.28
C ILE A 296 31.10 6.05 -24.09
N ALA A 297 32.16 6.49 -24.78
CA ALA A 297 32.15 7.78 -25.48
C ALA A 297 31.37 7.75 -26.80
N GLN A 298 31.37 6.60 -27.49
CA GLN A 298 30.64 6.39 -28.74
C GLN A 298 30.17 4.95 -28.86
N ARG A 299 29.12 4.74 -29.66
CA ARG A 299 28.52 3.42 -29.86
C ARG A 299 29.57 2.41 -30.31
N SER A 300 29.79 1.38 -29.51
CA SER A 300 30.88 0.42 -29.68
C SER A 300 30.39 -0.99 -29.37
N MET A 301 30.95 -2.00 -30.05
CA MET A 301 30.87 -3.37 -29.58
C MET A 301 31.74 -3.51 -28.33
N VAL A 302 31.19 -4.10 -27.27
CA VAL A 302 31.83 -4.24 -25.97
C VAL A 302 31.86 -5.71 -25.56
N TYR A 303 33.01 -6.17 -25.08
CA TYR A 303 33.21 -7.47 -24.46
C TYR A 303 33.62 -7.25 -23.00
N LEU A 304 32.75 -7.68 -22.07
CA LEU A 304 32.90 -7.52 -20.63
C LEU A 304 33.12 -8.87 -19.99
N THR A 305 34.10 -8.99 -19.10
CA THR A 305 34.29 -10.19 -18.29
C THR A 305 34.51 -9.86 -16.82
N ILE A 306 34.05 -10.76 -15.95
CA ILE A 306 34.36 -10.79 -14.52
C ILE A 306 34.86 -12.18 -14.16
N LYS A 307 35.91 -12.27 -13.34
CA LYS A 307 36.44 -13.54 -12.82
C LYS A 307 37.08 -13.34 -11.44
N PRO A 308 37.08 -14.38 -10.58
CA PRO A 308 37.87 -14.37 -9.35
C PRO A 308 39.36 -14.11 -9.64
N LEU A 309 40.00 -13.32 -8.77
CA LEU A 309 41.42 -13.00 -8.86
C LEU A 309 42.23 -14.07 -8.10
N ASN A 310 43.23 -14.62 -8.78
CA ASN A 310 44.15 -15.58 -8.18
C ASN A 310 45.31 -14.82 -7.52
N LEU A 311 45.28 -14.73 -6.18
CA LEU A 311 46.37 -14.15 -5.39
C LEU A 311 47.49 -15.19 -5.23
N SER A 312 48.74 -14.75 -5.32
CA SER A 312 49.90 -15.64 -5.33
C SER A 312 50.18 -16.22 -3.94
N GLN A 313 49.50 -17.30 -3.57
CA GLN A 313 49.92 -18.13 -2.45
C GLN A 313 50.58 -19.40 -2.98
N VAL A 314 51.80 -19.65 -2.47
CA VAL A 314 52.66 -20.85 -2.59
C VAL A 314 52.27 -21.85 -3.70
N GLU A 315 53.12 -21.98 -4.72
CA GLU A 315 52.95 -22.93 -5.85
C GLU A 315 52.36 -24.28 -5.42
N GLY A 316 51.11 -24.57 -5.81
CA GLY A 316 50.52 -25.91 -5.74
C GLY A 316 49.20 -26.08 -4.97
N LYS A 317 48.64 -25.05 -4.32
CA LYS A 317 47.28 -25.11 -3.73
C LYS A 317 46.34 -24.08 -4.40
N PRO A 318 45.19 -24.49 -4.95
CA PRO A 318 44.22 -23.55 -5.53
C PRO A 318 43.49 -22.77 -4.43
N SER A 319 43.34 -21.46 -4.60
CA SER A 319 42.64 -20.61 -3.64
C SER A 319 41.16 -20.99 -3.53
N PRO A 320 40.59 -21.10 -2.31
CA PRO A 320 39.24 -21.64 -2.09
C PRO A 320 38.13 -20.81 -2.77
N TRP A 321 38.34 -19.50 -2.94
CA TRP A 321 37.38 -18.58 -3.57
C TRP A 321 37.33 -18.64 -5.11
N LEU A 322 38.25 -19.33 -5.79
CA LEU A 322 38.20 -19.49 -7.26
C LEU A 322 36.94 -20.25 -7.72
N SER A 323 36.29 -20.95 -6.80
CA SER A 323 35.03 -21.63 -7.03
C SER A 323 33.79 -20.73 -6.93
N VAL A 324 33.92 -19.50 -6.41
CA VAL A 324 32.81 -18.55 -6.23
C VAL A 324 32.26 -18.14 -7.59
N ASP A 325 30.94 -18.21 -7.73
CA ASP A 325 30.23 -17.72 -8.91
C ASP A 325 30.17 -16.18 -8.89
N THR A 326 30.48 -15.56 -10.02
CA THR A 326 30.52 -14.11 -10.18
C THR A 326 29.66 -13.68 -11.36
N ALA A 327 28.87 -12.64 -11.21
CA ALA A 327 28.09 -12.00 -12.26
C ALA A 327 28.31 -10.48 -12.20
N LEU A 328 28.18 -9.82 -13.34
CA LEU A 328 28.26 -8.36 -13.45
C LEU A 328 27.01 -7.86 -14.16
N TYR A 329 26.17 -7.11 -13.45
CA TYR A 329 24.95 -6.48 -13.98
C TYR A 329 25.28 -5.11 -14.54
N ILE A 330 24.79 -4.82 -15.75
CA ILE A 330 25.07 -3.59 -16.50
C ILE A 330 23.80 -2.76 -16.58
N LEU A 331 23.79 -1.58 -15.96
CA LEU A 331 22.65 -0.68 -15.94
C LEU A 331 23.01 0.67 -16.58
N LYS A 332 22.14 1.24 -17.39
CA LYS A 332 22.36 2.54 -18.03
C LYS A 332 21.80 3.69 -17.17
N GLU A 333 22.56 4.76 -17.01
CA GLU A 333 22.14 6.02 -16.38
C GLU A 333 21.25 6.83 -17.36
N ASN A 334 20.07 7.27 -16.89
CA ASN A 334 19.13 8.09 -17.66
C ASN A 334 19.26 9.59 -17.30
N GLU A 335 18.65 10.49 -18.08
CA GLU A 335 18.73 11.96 -17.90
C GLU A 335 18.24 12.46 -16.53
N SER A 336 17.46 11.65 -15.82
CA SER A 336 17.20 11.84 -14.38
C SER A 336 18.02 10.78 -13.62
N GLN A 337 18.91 11.23 -12.73
CA GLN A 337 19.81 10.36 -11.94
C GLN A 337 19.08 9.28 -11.11
N ALA A 338 17.75 9.37 -10.98
CA ALA A 338 16.92 8.49 -10.15
C ALA A 338 16.54 7.13 -10.79
N ASN A 339 16.77 6.88 -12.09
CA ASN A 339 16.29 5.65 -12.75
C ASN A 339 17.36 4.95 -13.61
N LEU A 340 18.05 3.97 -13.03
CA LEU A 340 18.93 3.06 -13.76
C LEU A 340 18.14 1.99 -14.54
N GLN A 341 18.44 1.84 -15.83
CA GLN A 341 17.81 0.83 -16.70
C GLN A 341 18.72 -0.39 -16.84
N LEU A 342 18.26 -1.57 -16.43
CA LEU A 342 18.97 -2.83 -16.69
C LEU A 342 19.13 -3.04 -18.21
N VAL A 343 20.36 -3.23 -18.66
CA VAL A 343 20.71 -3.52 -20.05
C VAL A 343 20.90 -5.02 -20.23
N CYS A 344 21.80 -5.61 -19.43
CA CYS A 344 22.21 -7.00 -19.50
C CYS A 344 23.04 -7.39 -18.26
N PHE A 345 23.51 -8.64 -18.21
CA PHE A 345 24.44 -9.12 -17.20
C PHE A 345 25.33 -10.22 -17.79
N THR A 346 26.47 -10.50 -17.17
CA THR A 346 27.43 -11.53 -17.63
C THR A 346 26.91 -12.95 -17.36
N GLU A 347 26.11 -13.46 -18.30
CA GLU A 347 25.45 -14.77 -18.18
C GLU A 347 26.23 -15.92 -18.84
N LEU A 348 27.22 -15.63 -19.69
CA LEU A 348 27.98 -16.66 -20.41
C LEU A 348 29.25 -17.03 -19.65
N ARG A 349 29.54 -18.33 -19.53
CA ARG A 349 30.71 -18.81 -18.76
C ARG A 349 31.72 -19.54 -19.63
N ASN A 350 33.01 -19.30 -19.37
CA ASN A 350 34.13 -20.13 -19.81
C ASN A 350 35.11 -20.33 -18.65
N ARG A 351 35.17 -21.54 -18.09
CA ARG A 351 35.92 -21.86 -16.86
C ARG A 351 35.51 -20.95 -15.69
N GLU A 352 36.42 -20.15 -15.14
CA GLU A 352 36.16 -19.22 -14.03
C GLU A 352 35.70 -17.83 -14.51
N VAL A 353 35.65 -17.62 -15.83
CA VAL A 353 35.33 -16.33 -16.43
C VAL A 353 33.86 -16.27 -16.82
N PHE A 354 33.17 -15.25 -16.34
CA PHE A 354 31.81 -14.89 -16.75
C PHE A 354 31.88 -13.67 -17.65
N GLY A 355 31.14 -13.64 -18.75
CA GLY A 355 31.21 -12.55 -19.70
C GLY A 355 29.94 -12.26 -20.46
N TRP A 356 29.97 -11.13 -21.14
CA TRP A 356 28.91 -10.65 -22.02
C TRP A 356 29.53 -9.91 -23.22
N THR A 357 28.94 -10.11 -24.39
CA THR A 357 29.30 -9.40 -25.62
C THR A 357 28.07 -8.72 -26.19
N GLY A 358 28.17 -7.44 -26.52
CA GLY A 358 27.09 -6.74 -27.23
C GLY A 358 27.40 -5.26 -27.47
N GLU A 359 26.50 -4.59 -28.17
CA GLU A 359 26.69 -3.19 -28.56
C GLU A 359 26.14 -2.25 -27.47
N LEU A 360 26.99 -1.33 -27.00
CA LEU A 360 26.61 -0.27 -26.06
C LEU A 360 26.66 1.09 -26.75
N GLY A 361 25.63 1.92 -26.51
CA GLY A 361 25.58 3.30 -26.99
C GLY A 361 26.45 4.26 -26.16
N PRO A 362 26.60 5.53 -26.59
CA PRO A 362 27.26 6.53 -25.78
C PRO A 362 26.46 6.79 -24.49
N GLY A 363 27.16 6.94 -23.37
CA GLY A 363 26.55 7.22 -22.08
C GLY A 363 27.35 6.65 -20.91
N ILE A 364 26.72 6.72 -19.74
CA ILE A 364 27.23 6.18 -18.49
C ILE A 364 26.46 4.92 -18.11
N TYR A 365 27.21 3.92 -17.66
CA TYR A 365 26.74 2.62 -17.26
C TYR A 365 27.25 2.29 -15.87
N TRP A 366 26.37 1.83 -14.99
CA TRP A 366 26.71 1.23 -13.71
C TRP A 366 26.99 -0.26 -13.90
N LEU A 367 28.10 -0.73 -13.36
CA LEU A 367 28.48 -2.13 -13.32
C LEU A 367 28.39 -2.59 -11.87
N ILE A 368 27.47 -3.51 -11.61
CA ILE A 368 27.16 -4.03 -10.27
C ILE A 368 27.60 -5.49 -10.20
N PRO A 369 28.75 -5.80 -9.56
CA PRO A 369 29.17 -7.16 -9.31
C PRO A 369 28.22 -7.87 -8.34
N SER A 370 28.05 -9.16 -8.53
CA SER A 370 27.16 -10.01 -7.74
C SER A 370 27.72 -11.42 -7.64
N THR A 371 27.45 -12.09 -6.53
CA THR A 371 27.57 -13.54 -6.36
C THR A 371 26.27 -14.08 -5.76
N THR A 372 25.94 -15.36 -5.99
CA THR A 372 24.74 -15.98 -5.38
C THR A 372 24.85 -16.15 -3.85
N GLY A 373 26.06 -16.02 -3.28
CA GLY A 373 26.31 -16.31 -1.87
C GLY A 373 26.22 -17.80 -1.52
N CYS A 374 26.10 -18.68 -2.52
CA CYS A 374 26.06 -20.12 -2.30
C CYS A 374 27.43 -20.71 -1.96
N ARG A 375 28.52 -20.08 -2.43
CA ARG A 375 29.91 -20.57 -2.31
C ARG A 375 30.84 -19.68 -1.48
N LEU A 376 30.48 -18.42 -1.26
CA LEU A 376 31.17 -17.52 -0.34
C LEU A 376 30.42 -17.57 1.00
N ARG A 377 30.96 -18.27 2.00
CA ARG A 377 30.31 -18.51 3.30
C ARG A 377 31.33 -18.55 4.43
N LYS A 378 30.87 -18.19 5.63
CA LYS A 378 31.66 -18.28 6.85
C LYS A 378 31.98 -19.75 7.17
N GLU A 379 33.22 -20.17 6.96
CA GLU A 379 33.67 -21.51 7.35
C GLU A 379 33.96 -21.57 8.86
N ILE A 380 33.21 -22.38 9.61
CA ILE A 380 33.53 -22.69 11.01
C ILE A 380 34.53 -23.86 11.02
N LYS A 381 35.79 -23.60 10.67
CA LYS A 381 36.87 -24.54 10.95
C LYS A 381 37.53 -24.15 12.28
N PRO A 382 37.72 -25.09 13.22
CA PRO A 382 38.48 -24.81 14.44
C PRO A 382 39.94 -24.56 14.03
N VAL A 383 40.38 -23.31 14.13
CA VAL A 383 41.79 -22.96 13.92
C VAL A 383 42.58 -23.53 15.11
N THR A 384 43.53 -24.42 14.83
CA THR A 384 44.33 -25.08 15.86
C THR A 384 45.54 -24.25 16.34
N ASP A 385 46.07 -23.33 15.52
CA ASP A 385 47.18 -22.44 15.87
C ASP A 385 47.00 -21.05 15.21
N GLU A 386 47.15 -19.96 15.98
CA GLU A 386 47.07 -18.56 15.51
C GLU A 386 48.43 -18.12 14.92
N ALA A 387 48.41 -17.49 13.74
CA ALA A 387 49.63 -17.05 13.05
C ALA A 387 50.30 -15.88 13.78
N GLN A 388 51.63 -15.91 13.88
CA GLN A 388 52.39 -14.80 14.46
C GLN A 388 52.55 -13.68 13.41
N LEU A 389 52.08 -12.47 13.74
CA LEU A 389 52.13 -11.31 12.81
C LEU A 389 53.46 -10.55 12.89
N VAL A 390 54.02 -10.43 14.10
CA VAL A 390 55.23 -9.65 14.37
C VAL A 390 56.20 -10.41 15.28
N TYR A 391 57.48 -10.09 15.19
CA TYR A 391 58.53 -10.59 16.06
C TYR A 391 59.51 -9.49 16.41
N ARG A 392 60.21 -9.63 17.55
CA ARG A 392 61.32 -8.76 17.92
C ARG A 392 62.63 -9.45 17.59
N ASP A 393 63.58 -8.70 17.05
CA ASP A 393 64.93 -9.19 16.82
C ASP A 393 65.77 -9.15 18.11
N GLU A 394 67.06 -9.49 18.02
CA GLU A 394 68.00 -9.49 19.16
C GLU A 394 68.26 -8.09 19.73
N THR A 395 67.93 -7.01 18.99
CA THR A 395 68.09 -5.62 19.41
C THR A 395 66.83 -5.04 20.06
N GLY A 396 65.73 -5.78 20.03
CA GLY A 396 64.43 -5.37 20.55
C GLY A 396 63.57 -4.61 19.54
N GLU A 397 64.05 -4.44 18.32
CA GLU A 397 63.34 -3.80 17.21
C GLU A 397 62.25 -4.75 16.64
N LEU A 398 61.09 -4.20 16.30
CA LEU A 398 59.92 -4.96 15.86
C LEU A 398 59.91 -5.13 14.34
N PHE A 399 59.66 -6.34 13.86
CA PHE A 399 59.56 -6.67 12.45
C PHE A 399 58.30 -7.48 12.13
N LEU A 400 57.73 -7.25 10.95
CA LEU A 400 56.65 -8.09 10.40
C LEU A 400 57.18 -9.46 9.97
N THR A 401 56.45 -10.54 10.29
CA THR A 401 56.77 -11.90 9.84
C THR A 401 56.67 -12.03 8.31
N LYS A 402 57.32 -13.05 7.74
CA LYS A 402 57.31 -13.29 6.29
C LYS A 402 55.89 -13.57 5.78
N GLU A 403 55.15 -14.35 6.57
CA GLU A 403 53.78 -14.74 6.32
C GLU A 403 52.87 -13.51 6.31
N PHE A 404 52.99 -12.64 7.33
CA PHE A 404 52.18 -11.43 7.40
C PHE A 404 52.53 -10.41 6.30
N ARG A 405 53.82 -10.26 5.94
CA ARG A 405 54.22 -9.45 4.77
C ARG A 405 53.62 -9.96 3.46
N SER A 406 53.52 -11.29 3.30
CA SER A 406 52.83 -11.89 2.15
C SER A 406 51.35 -11.53 2.14
N THR A 407 50.68 -11.62 3.30
CA THR A 407 49.27 -11.24 3.46
C THR A 407 49.02 -9.76 3.18
N LEU A 408 49.88 -8.86 3.67
CA LEU A 408 49.77 -7.43 3.37
C LEU A 408 50.00 -7.14 1.88
N SER A 409 50.87 -7.90 1.21
CA SER A 409 51.02 -7.82 -0.24
C SER A 409 49.77 -8.28 -0.98
N ASP A 410 49.10 -9.33 -0.50
CA ASP A 410 47.83 -9.79 -1.05
C ASP A 410 46.73 -8.72 -0.85
N ILE A 411 46.65 -8.12 0.35
CA ILE A 411 45.73 -7.01 0.65
C ILE A 411 45.98 -5.83 -0.28
N PHE A 412 47.24 -5.43 -0.46
CA PHE A 412 47.62 -4.36 -1.39
C PHE A 412 47.11 -4.64 -2.81
N GLU A 413 47.25 -5.87 -3.31
CA GLU A 413 46.75 -6.26 -4.63
C GLU A 413 45.22 -6.22 -4.75
N VAL A 414 44.50 -6.39 -3.63
CA VAL A 414 43.03 -6.33 -3.58
C VAL A 414 42.52 -4.88 -3.58
N ILE A 415 43.24 -3.97 -2.91
CA ILE A 415 42.82 -2.56 -2.77
C ILE A 415 43.38 -1.65 -3.88
N ASP A 416 44.39 -2.09 -4.63
CA ASP A 416 44.84 -1.50 -5.89
C ASP A 416 43.80 -1.79 -7.01
N LEU A 417 42.74 -0.99 -7.05
CA LEU A 417 41.54 -1.22 -7.87
C LEU A 417 41.78 -0.93 -9.36
N ASP A 418 42.75 -0.09 -9.71
CA ASP A 418 43.13 0.17 -11.09
C ASP A 418 44.33 -0.67 -11.59
N GLY A 419 45.02 -1.36 -10.69
CA GLY A 419 46.12 -2.27 -11.01
C GLY A 419 47.41 -1.56 -11.38
N ASN A 420 47.57 -0.28 -11.01
CA ASN A 420 48.72 0.53 -11.38
C ASN A 420 49.94 0.29 -10.44
N GLY A 421 49.74 -0.44 -9.35
CA GLY A 421 50.77 -0.79 -8.36
C GLY A 421 51.05 0.29 -7.31
N LEU A 422 50.18 1.29 -7.18
CA LEU A 422 50.19 2.39 -6.22
C LEU A 422 48.78 2.54 -5.62
N LEU A 423 48.66 3.12 -4.42
CA LEU A 423 47.36 3.40 -3.82
C LEU A 423 47.07 4.89 -3.80
N SER A 424 46.02 5.27 -4.51
CA SER A 424 45.43 6.61 -4.43
C SER A 424 44.71 6.82 -3.09
N LEU A 425 44.41 8.09 -2.75
CA LEU A 425 43.58 8.42 -1.57
C LEU A 425 42.21 7.74 -1.64
N GLU A 426 41.63 7.63 -2.83
CA GLU A 426 40.31 7.01 -3.01
C GLU A 426 40.37 5.51 -2.70
N GLU A 427 41.40 4.80 -3.18
CA GLU A 427 41.63 3.37 -2.90
C GLU A 427 41.96 3.11 -1.44
N TYR A 428 42.82 3.94 -0.85
CA TYR A 428 43.13 3.88 0.58
C TYR A 428 41.89 4.13 1.43
N ASN A 429 41.02 5.04 1.03
CA ASN A 429 39.75 5.29 1.74
C ASN A 429 38.76 4.13 1.65
N PHE A 430 38.80 3.29 0.61
CA PHE A 430 38.01 2.05 0.59
C PHE A 430 38.53 1.04 1.62
N PHE A 431 39.85 0.96 1.79
CA PHE A 431 40.49 0.13 2.81
C PHE A 431 40.18 0.62 4.23
N GLU A 432 40.34 1.92 4.50
CA GLU A 432 40.05 2.52 5.81
C GLU A 432 38.58 2.38 6.19
N LEU A 433 37.66 2.71 5.27
CA LEU A 433 36.23 2.59 5.55
C LEU A 433 35.82 1.15 5.91
N ARG A 434 36.55 0.14 5.39
CA ARG A 434 36.29 -1.26 5.69
C ARG A 434 36.92 -1.74 7.00
N THR A 435 38.05 -1.16 7.40
CA THR A 435 38.88 -1.62 8.53
C THR A 435 38.63 -0.80 9.79
N SER A 436 38.58 0.52 9.67
CA SER A 436 38.37 1.49 10.76
C SER A 436 36.97 2.09 10.77
N GLY A 437 36.27 2.10 9.63
CA GLY A 437 34.94 2.71 9.48
C GLY A 437 34.97 4.23 9.24
N GLU A 438 36.16 4.82 9.16
CA GLU A 438 36.37 6.25 8.93
C GLU A 438 37.11 6.48 7.60
N LYS A 439 37.05 7.70 7.07
CA LYS A 439 37.82 8.09 5.87
C LYS A 439 39.02 8.91 6.30
N CYS A 440 40.16 8.63 5.68
CA CYS A 440 41.33 9.49 5.70
C CYS A 440 41.02 10.78 4.91
N ASP A 441 41.07 11.91 5.61
CA ASP A 441 40.92 13.22 5.00
C ASP A 441 42.21 13.68 4.27
N GLU A 442 42.14 14.79 3.55
CA GLU A 442 43.29 15.28 2.77
C GLU A 442 44.49 15.69 3.64
N GLU A 443 44.25 16.09 4.90
CA GLU A 443 45.30 16.52 5.84
C GLU A 443 46.05 15.31 6.39
N ALA A 444 45.34 14.28 6.86
CA ALA A 444 45.90 13.00 7.28
C ALA A 444 46.61 12.29 6.12
N TRP A 445 46.06 12.35 4.90
CA TRP A 445 46.71 11.80 3.72
C TRP A 445 48.00 12.55 3.36
N ALA A 446 48.06 13.87 3.56
CA ALA A 446 49.29 14.63 3.36
C ALA A 446 50.40 14.16 4.31
N VAL A 447 50.07 13.94 5.59
CA VAL A 447 51.00 13.40 6.59
C VAL A 447 51.47 11.99 6.21
N CYS A 448 50.56 11.13 5.74
CA CYS A 448 50.90 9.80 5.24
C CYS A 448 51.92 9.87 4.08
N ARG A 449 51.72 10.78 3.13
CA ARG A 449 52.64 10.97 2.00
C ARG A 449 54.02 11.49 2.38
N GLU A 450 54.12 12.25 3.47
CA GLU A 450 55.40 12.78 3.97
C GLU A 450 56.19 11.74 4.76
N ASN A 451 55.52 10.83 5.44
CA ASN A 451 56.14 9.87 6.36
C ASN A 451 56.41 8.48 5.78
N PHE A 452 55.75 8.10 4.68
CA PHE A 452 55.88 6.78 4.07
C PHE A 452 56.30 6.83 2.59
N ASP A 453 56.77 5.70 2.05
CA ASP A 453 57.22 5.62 0.65
C ASP A 453 56.06 5.86 -0.33
N THR A 454 56.17 6.93 -1.12
CA THR A 454 55.17 7.33 -2.11
C THR A 454 55.78 7.62 -3.48
N LYS A 455 55.00 7.39 -4.54
CA LYS A 455 55.37 7.70 -5.92
C LYS A 455 54.17 8.35 -6.61
N LYS A 456 54.39 9.46 -7.33
CA LYS A 456 53.31 10.27 -7.95
C LYS A 456 52.21 10.71 -6.96
N ASN A 457 52.58 10.97 -5.70
CA ASN A 457 51.67 11.30 -4.60
C ASN A 457 50.70 10.16 -4.20
N GLU A 458 51.03 8.92 -4.55
CA GLU A 458 50.27 7.70 -4.21
C GLU A 458 51.18 6.75 -3.42
N LEU A 459 50.59 5.96 -2.50
CA LEU A 459 51.33 5.10 -1.58
C LEU A 459 51.89 3.88 -2.31
N THR A 460 53.18 3.58 -2.15
CA THR A 460 53.76 2.37 -2.75
C THR A 460 53.43 1.14 -1.88
N ARG A 461 53.63 -0.06 -2.44
CA ARG A 461 53.51 -1.30 -1.67
C ARG A 461 54.43 -1.32 -0.45
N GLN A 462 55.64 -0.76 -0.57
CA GLN A 462 56.58 -0.68 0.56
C GLN A 462 56.06 0.31 1.61
N GLY A 463 55.58 1.49 1.18
CA GLY A 463 54.97 2.47 2.09
C GLY A 463 53.77 1.92 2.85
N PHE A 464 52.93 1.11 2.19
CA PHE A 464 51.81 0.41 2.86
C PHE A 464 52.29 -0.61 3.92
N MET A 465 53.38 -1.34 3.65
CA MET A 465 53.98 -2.23 4.64
C MET A 465 54.56 -1.47 5.83
N ASP A 466 55.23 -0.35 5.57
CA ASP A 466 55.85 0.49 6.61
C ASP A 466 54.78 1.16 7.50
N LEU A 467 53.64 1.53 6.93
CA LEU A 467 52.47 2.04 7.66
C LEU A 467 51.92 1.00 8.63
N ASN A 468 51.70 -0.24 8.18
CA ASN A 468 51.22 -1.33 9.05
C ASN A 468 52.27 -1.72 10.10
N LEU A 469 53.57 -1.56 9.81
CA LEU A 469 54.63 -1.75 10.79
C LEU A 469 54.66 -0.63 11.85
N MET A 470 54.35 0.61 11.46
CA MET A 470 54.19 1.72 12.41
C MET A 470 53.02 1.44 13.37
N GLU A 471 51.86 1.02 12.84
CA GLU A 471 50.69 0.64 13.65
C GLU A 471 51.03 -0.47 14.66
N ALA A 472 51.81 -1.47 14.25
CA ALA A 472 52.29 -2.51 15.15
C ALA A 472 53.21 -1.97 16.26
N ASN A 473 54.02 -0.95 15.96
CA ASN A 473 54.94 -0.33 16.91
C ASN A 473 54.24 0.57 17.93
N ASP A 474 53.18 1.28 17.52
CA ASP A 474 52.42 2.20 18.38
C ASP A 474 51.79 1.51 19.60
N ARG A 475 51.56 0.19 19.51
CA ARG A 475 51.10 -0.66 20.63
C ARG A 475 52.16 -1.61 21.19
N GLU A 476 53.43 -1.26 21.09
CA GLU A 476 54.54 -2.08 21.59
C GLU A 476 54.53 -3.54 21.07
N GLY A 477 54.01 -3.77 19.86
CA GLY A 477 53.93 -5.10 19.23
C GLY A 477 52.68 -5.92 19.55
N ASP A 478 51.63 -5.34 20.14
CA ASP A 478 50.32 -5.98 20.29
C ASP A 478 49.62 -6.15 18.92
N PRO A 479 49.31 -7.39 18.48
CA PRO A 479 48.70 -7.64 17.18
C PRO A 479 47.19 -7.39 17.13
N CYS A 480 46.55 -6.94 18.21
CA CYS A 480 45.09 -6.82 18.30
C CYS A 480 44.48 -5.94 17.20
N ASP A 481 45.02 -4.75 16.93
CA ASP A 481 44.48 -3.84 15.90
C ASP A 481 44.73 -4.40 14.48
N LEU A 482 45.91 -4.99 14.24
CA LEU A 482 46.22 -5.68 12.99
C LEU A 482 45.27 -6.86 12.71
N TRP A 483 44.85 -7.57 13.74
CA TRP A 483 43.86 -8.65 13.61
C TRP A 483 42.47 -8.13 13.26
N VAL A 484 42.07 -6.95 13.74
CA VAL A 484 40.83 -6.29 13.31
C VAL A 484 40.89 -5.99 11.82
N THR A 485 41.99 -5.40 11.35
CA THR A 485 42.24 -5.13 9.93
C THR A 485 42.18 -6.41 9.09
N LEU A 486 42.87 -7.48 9.51
CA LEU A 486 42.88 -8.76 8.82
C LEU A 486 41.49 -9.40 8.74
N HIS A 487 40.74 -9.41 9.85
CA HIS A 487 39.38 -9.95 9.89
C HIS A 487 38.44 -9.14 9.00
N SER A 488 38.55 -7.81 9.02
CA SER A 488 37.79 -6.91 8.15
C SER A 488 38.09 -7.13 6.66
N MET A 489 39.32 -7.52 6.32
CA MET A 489 39.71 -7.89 4.95
C MET A 489 39.38 -9.35 4.59
N GLY A 490 38.76 -10.11 5.51
CA GLY A 490 38.27 -11.48 5.28
C GLY A 490 39.27 -12.60 5.57
N TYR A 491 40.38 -12.29 6.24
CA TYR A 491 41.38 -13.28 6.67
C TYR A 491 41.02 -13.93 8.01
N ASN A 492 41.28 -15.22 8.12
CA ASN A 492 41.16 -15.96 9.39
C ASN A 492 42.47 -15.89 10.21
N LYS A 493 42.45 -16.47 11.42
CA LYS A 493 43.60 -16.51 12.32
C LYS A 493 44.81 -17.32 11.81
N ALA A 494 44.67 -18.05 10.71
CA ALA A 494 45.75 -18.76 10.02
C ALA A 494 46.28 -17.97 8.80
N LEU A 495 45.88 -16.70 8.64
CA LEU A 495 46.20 -15.86 7.47
C LEU A 495 45.67 -16.42 6.13
N GLU A 496 44.62 -17.24 6.18
CA GLU A 496 43.90 -17.72 5.00
C GLU A 496 42.73 -16.79 4.70
N LEU A 497 42.57 -16.38 3.44
CA LEU A 497 41.44 -15.56 2.99
C LEU A 497 40.20 -16.45 2.80
N THR A 498 39.24 -16.34 3.71
CA THR A 498 38.06 -17.22 3.77
C THR A 498 36.73 -16.49 3.68
N GLU A 499 36.70 -15.22 4.08
CA GLU A 499 35.48 -14.39 4.13
C GLU A 499 35.47 -13.29 3.05
N ALA A 500 36.35 -13.41 2.04
CA ALA A 500 36.36 -12.51 0.90
C ALA A 500 36.69 -13.24 -0.42
N CYS A 501 36.23 -12.69 -1.54
CA CYS A 501 36.52 -13.16 -2.89
C CYS A 501 36.94 -12.00 -3.79
N PRO A 502 38.26 -11.77 -3.95
CA PRO A 502 38.80 -10.83 -4.91
C PRO A 502 38.41 -11.20 -6.34
N PHE A 503 38.15 -10.20 -7.18
CA PHE A 503 37.80 -10.37 -8.58
C PHE A 503 38.42 -9.29 -9.47
N VAL A 504 38.41 -9.55 -10.77
CA VAL A 504 38.84 -8.60 -11.79
C VAL A 504 37.80 -8.48 -12.89
N ILE A 505 37.58 -7.26 -13.37
CA ILE A 505 36.70 -6.89 -14.46
C ILE A 505 37.57 -6.46 -15.64
N ASP A 506 37.40 -7.13 -16.79
CA ASP A 506 38.03 -6.73 -18.04
C ASP A 506 36.99 -6.14 -19.00
N ILE A 507 37.33 -5.02 -19.63
CA ILE A 507 36.46 -4.27 -20.54
C ILE A 507 37.20 -4.02 -21.86
N TYR A 508 36.70 -4.62 -22.93
CA TYR A 508 37.21 -4.39 -24.28
C TYR A 508 36.15 -3.68 -25.09
N ALA A 509 36.51 -2.59 -25.75
CA ALA A 509 35.62 -1.88 -26.66
C ALA A 509 36.29 -1.61 -28.01
N GLU A 510 35.55 -1.91 -29.08
CA GLU A 510 36.06 -1.88 -30.45
C GLU A 510 36.44 -0.47 -30.91
N LYS A 511 35.59 0.53 -30.63
CA LYS A 511 35.70 1.86 -31.25
C LYS A 511 36.13 2.97 -30.29
N CYS A 512 36.18 2.74 -28.98
CA CYS A 512 36.59 3.76 -28.02
C CYS A 512 37.28 3.17 -26.81
N LYS A 513 38.12 3.97 -26.14
CA LYS A 513 38.69 3.59 -24.85
C LYS A 513 37.62 3.80 -23.76
N PRO A 514 37.13 2.73 -23.12
CA PRO A 514 36.17 2.87 -22.02
C PRO A 514 36.89 3.50 -20.82
N LYS A 515 36.14 4.25 -20.00
CA LYS A 515 36.62 4.71 -18.68
C LYS A 515 35.82 4.00 -17.62
N ILE A 516 36.47 3.41 -16.63
CA ILE A 516 35.84 2.80 -15.46
C ILE A 516 36.38 3.48 -14.21
N LYS A 517 35.51 3.67 -13.22
CA LYS A 517 35.89 4.17 -11.89
C LYS A 517 35.06 3.45 -10.82
N ALA A 518 35.70 2.97 -9.75
CA ALA A 518 35.00 2.52 -8.55
C ALA A 518 34.39 3.74 -7.84
N VAL A 519 33.11 3.68 -7.47
CA VAL A 519 32.38 4.82 -6.91
C VAL A 519 32.21 4.68 -5.40
N HIS A 520 31.64 3.55 -4.97
CA HIS A 520 31.40 3.26 -3.57
C HIS A 520 31.34 1.75 -3.33
N MET A 521 31.36 1.34 -2.07
CA MET A 521 31.18 -0.04 -1.62
C MET A 521 29.82 -0.13 -0.92
N GLU A 522 28.99 -1.09 -1.30
CA GLU A 522 27.62 -1.23 -0.75
C GLU A 522 27.23 -2.69 -0.67
N ALA A 523 26.33 -3.00 0.27
CA ALA A 523 25.63 -4.28 0.28
C ALA A 523 24.94 -4.49 -1.07
N CYS A 524 24.99 -5.72 -1.58
CA CYS A 524 24.36 -6.10 -2.83
C CYS A 524 22.81 -6.09 -2.77
N SER A 525 22.16 -5.34 -1.87
CA SER A 525 20.70 -5.30 -1.66
C SER A 525 20.03 -4.10 -2.38
N GLY A 526 18.72 -4.16 -2.61
CA GLY A 526 17.95 -3.06 -3.20
C GLY A 526 18.02 -2.92 -4.74
N GLN A 527 19.06 -2.28 -5.29
CA GLN A 527 19.15 -2.04 -6.75
C GLN A 527 19.44 -3.33 -7.54
N LEU A 528 20.34 -4.16 -7.03
CA LEU A 528 20.65 -5.45 -7.62
C LEU A 528 19.44 -6.39 -7.57
N GLU A 529 18.70 -6.44 -6.45
CA GLU A 529 17.48 -7.24 -6.34
C GLU A 529 16.43 -6.84 -7.38
N LYS A 530 16.23 -5.53 -7.60
CA LYS A 530 15.34 -5.01 -8.66
C LYS A 530 15.83 -5.45 -10.04
N ALA A 531 17.14 -5.41 -10.29
CA ALA A 531 17.74 -5.85 -11.55
C ALA A 531 17.58 -7.37 -11.77
N ILE A 532 17.83 -8.18 -10.73
CA ILE A 532 17.62 -9.63 -10.73
C ILE A 532 16.15 -9.94 -11.04
N CYS A 533 15.21 -9.33 -10.30
CA CYS A 533 13.78 -9.53 -10.52
C CYS A 533 13.35 -9.17 -11.95
N LYS A 534 13.75 -8.01 -12.47
CA LYS A 534 13.46 -7.62 -13.86
C LYS A 534 14.07 -8.59 -14.88
N SER A 535 15.29 -9.05 -14.63
CA SER A 535 15.96 -10.02 -15.49
C SER A 535 15.19 -11.34 -15.55
N VAL A 536 14.80 -11.88 -14.39
CA VAL A 536 14.04 -13.14 -14.31
C VAL A 536 12.63 -13.00 -14.87
N LEU A 537 11.93 -11.89 -14.60
CA LEU A 537 10.60 -11.64 -15.17
C LEU A 537 10.60 -11.50 -16.69
N SER A 538 11.72 -11.06 -17.29
CA SER A 538 11.85 -10.89 -18.74
C SER A 538 12.39 -12.12 -19.47
N LYS A 539 13.31 -12.87 -18.86
CA LYS A 539 13.99 -14.02 -19.49
C LYS A 539 13.57 -15.39 -18.93
N GLY A 540 12.95 -15.44 -17.75
CA GLY A 540 12.63 -16.67 -17.04
C GLY A 540 11.33 -17.32 -17.52
N ASP A 541 11.24 -18.62 -17.31
CA ASP A 541 10.02 -19.39 -17.57
C ASP A 541 8.99 -19.12 -16.48
N ALA A 542 7.83 -18.57 -16.87
CA ALA A 542 6.72 -18.30 -15.97
C ALA A 542 5.83 -19.53 -15.84
N LYS A 543 5.64 -20.02 -14.61
CA LYS A 543 4.72 -21.12 -14.33
C LYS A 543 3.78 -20.76 -13.17
N VAL A 544 2.49 -20.90 -13.41
CA VAL A 544 1.46 -20.77 -12.36
C VAL A 544 1.63 -21.92 -11.37
N MET A 545 1.57 -21.60 -10.08
CA MET A 545 1.66 -22.61 -9.03
C MET A 545 0.43 -23.51 -9.05
N ASP A 546 0.62 -24.82 -9.02
CA ASP A 546 -0.46 -25.79 -9.18
C ASP A 546 -1.56 -25.59 -8.12
N GLY A 547 -2.78 -25.26 -8.57
CA GLY A 547 -3.92 -24.98 -7.70
C GLY A 547 -3.99 -23.55 -7.14
N TYR A 548 -3.11 -22.63 -7.56
CA TYR A 548 -3.11 -21.21 -7.19
C TYR A 548 -2.93 -20.33 -8.43
N GLU A 549 -4.03 -19.91 -9.06
CA GLU A 549 -4.01 -19.14 -10.32
C GLU A 549 -3.31 -17.77 -10.21
N ASN A 550 -3.27 -17.20 -9.01
CA ASN A 550 -2.72 -15.87 -8.74
C ASN A 550 -1.26 -15.89 -8.26
N ILE A 551 -0.63 -17.07 -8.13
CA ILE A 551 0.78 -17.18 -7.71
C ILE A 551 1.60 -17.72 -8.87
N ILE A 552 2.51 -16.90 -9.37
CA ILE A 552 3.32 -17.21 -10.54
C ILE A 552 4.78 -17.29 -10.10
N VAL A 553 5.43 -18.42 -10.40
CA VAL A 553 6.85 -18.61 -10.16
C VAL A 553 7.58 -18.46 -11.49
N HIS A 554 8.40 -17.42 -11.60
CA HIS A 554 9.29 -17.17 -12.73
C HIS A 554 10.64 -17.78 -12.42
N THR A 555 11.12 -18.71 -13.24
CA THR A 555 12.41 -19.39 -12.99
C THR A 555 13.35 -19.16 -14.15
N TYR A 556 14.52 -18.63 -13.85
CA TYR A 556 15.62 -18.48 -14.80
C TYR A 556 16.75 -19.45 -14.41
N ASN A 557 17.19 -20.25 -15.37
CA ASN A 557 18.22 -21.27 -15.19
C ASN A 557 19.43 -20.95 -16.07
N CYS A 558 20.64 -20.96 -15.51
CA CYS A 558 21.88 -20.95 -16.29
C CYS A 558 22.70 -22.22 -16.01
N ASP A 559 23.89 -22.33 -16.61
CA ASP A 559 24.77 -23.49 -16.43
C ASP A 559 25.31 -23.63 -15.00
N THR A 560 25.18 -22.59 -14.16
CA THR A 560 25.83 -22.52 -12.84
C THR A 560 24.93 -22.24 -11.65
N TRP A 561 23.79 -21.59 -11.85
CA TRP A 561 22.83 -21.26 -10.79
C TRP A 561 21.40 -21.18 -11.31
N ILE A 562 20.47 -21.09 -10.37
CA ILE A 562 19.04 -20.96 -10.60
C ILE A 562 18.55 -19.74 -9.84
N THR A 563 17.69 -18.94 -10.45
CA THR A 563 17.02 -17.83 -9.80
C THR A 563 15.52 -17.95 -10.00
N SER A 564 14.76 -17.97 -8.91
CA SER A 564 13.30 -18.01 -8.93
C SER A 564 12.72 -16.75 -8.30
N VAL A 565 11.77 -16.11 -8.98
CA VAL A 565 11.02 -14.95 -8.51
C VAL A 565 9.55 -15.34 -8.40
N VAL A 566 8.95 -15.11 -7.23
CA VAL A 566 7.53 -15.37 -7.01
C VAL A 566 6.74 -14.07 -7.11
N GLU A 567 5.80 -14.04 -8.02
CA GLU A 567 4.84 -12.97 -8.22
C GLU A 567 3.49 -13.34 -7.56
N ASN A 568 3.03 -12.54 -6.60
CA ASN A 568 1.73 -12.68 -5.97
C ASN A 568 0.74 -11.66 -6.57
N LYS A 569 -0.23 -12.16 -7.34
CA LYS A 569 -1.33 -11.39 -7.93
C LYS A 569 -2.61 -11.41 -7.09
N SER A 570 -2.58 -12.02 -5.91
CA SER A 570 -3.74 -12.05 -5.01
C SER A 570 -3.72 -10.88 -4.04
N ASP A 571 -4.90 -10.45 -3.58
CA ASP A 571 -5.05 -9.36 -2.61
C ASP A 571 -4.71 -9.80 -1.18
N GLU A 572 -4.28 -11.06 -1.00
CA GLU A 572 -3.90 -11.66 0.27
C GLU A 572 -2.40 -11.93 0.30
N LYS A 573 -1.83 -11.82 1.50
CA LYS A 573 -0.45 -12.20 1.75
C LYS A 573 -0.29 -13.72 1.61
N VAL A 574 0.76 -14.18 0.93
CA VAL A 574 1.01 -15.61 0.70
C VAL A 574 2.34 -16.03 1.31
N ILE A 575 2.35 -17.21 1.93
CA ILE A 575 3.56 -17.84 2.47
C ILE A 575 3.86 -19.09 1.65
N ILE A 576 5.08 -19.17 1.12
CA ILE A 576 5.56 -20.26 0.28
C ILE A 576 6.63 -21.04 1.03
N HIS A 577 6.41 -22.33 1.20
CA HIS A 577 7.39 -23.23 1.79
C HIS A 577 8.28 -23.82 0.69
N ILE A 578 9.59 -23.66 0.84
CA ILE A 578 10.60 -24.19 -0.07
C ILE A 578 11.28 -25.37 0.61
N ASN A 579 11.30 -26.53 -0.06
CA ASN A 579 11.97 -27.76 0.39
C ASN A 579 13.01 -28.19 -0.66
N ASN A 580 14.28 -28.18 -0.24
CA ASN A 580 15.45 -28.56 -1.02
C ASN A 580 16.07 -29.89 -0.55
N GLU A 581 15.45 -30.67 0.34
CA GLU A 581 15.99 -31.94 0.86
C GLU A 581 16.28 -32.98 -0.23
N LEU A 582 15.56 -32.91 -1.35
CA LEU A 582 15.75 -33.80 -2.50
C LEU A 582 16.75 -33.25 -3.53
N SER A 583 17.29 -32.05 -3.32
CA SER A 583 18.30 -31.43 -4.19
C SER A 583 19.64 -32.14 -4.03
N LYS A 584 20.14 -32.76 -5.09
CA LYS A 584 21.39 -33.54 -5.05
C LYS A 584 22.63 -32.76 -5.51
N ASN A 585 22.45 -31.66 -6.24
CA ASN A 585 23.51 -30.94 -6.94
C ASN A 585 23.40 -29.41 -6.86
N CYS A 586 22.47 -28.89 -6.05
CA CYS A 586 22.23 -27.45 -5.88
C CYS A 586 22.30 -27.08 -4.40
N ILE A 587 22.86 -25.91 -4.10
CA ILE A 587 22.91 -25.31 -2.75
C ILE A 587 22.14 -24.00 -2.83
N ASN A 588 21.32 -23.68 -1.81
CA ASN A 588 20.60 -22.41 -1.73
C ASN A 588 21.34 -21.41 -0.84
N ASN A 589 21.22 -20.12 -1.12
CA ASN A 589 21.90 -19.03 -0.44
C ASN A 589 21.61 -18.93 1.07
N ARG A 590 20.44 -19.42 1.54
CA ARG A 590 20.07 -19.42 2.96
C ARG A 590 20.73 -20.53 3.79
N GLY A 591 21.34 -21.53 3.13
CA GLY A 591 21.99 -22.65 3.83
C GLY A 591 21.04 -23.61 4.55
N LEU A 592 19.72 -23.49 4.35
CA LEU A 592 18.69 -24.33 4.98
C LEU A 592 18.05 -25.27 3.97
N ASN A 593 17.79 -26.52 4.34
CA ASN A 593 17.11 -27.48 3.47
C ASN A 593 15.62 -27.17 3.33
N ILE A 594 14.96 -26.63 4.36
CA ILE A 594 13.56 -26.20 4.31
C ILE A 594 13.44 -24.81 4.93
N PHE A 595 12.76 -23.89 4.24
CA PHE A 595 12.46 -22.55 4.75
C PHE A 595 11.16 -22.00 4.15
N ALA A 596 10.67 -20.89 4.70
CA ALA A 596 9.47 -20.20 4.20
C ALA A 596 9.84 -18.82 3.63
N VAL A 597 9.11 -18.40 2.59
CA VAL A 597 9.20 -17.07 1.99
C VAL A 597 7.83 -16.43 2.01
N GLU A 598 7.76 -15.22 2.53
CA GLU A 598 6.56 -14.40 2.53
C GLU A 598 6.51 -13.52 1.29
N VAL A 599 5.34 -13.46 0.64
CA VAL A 599 5.10 -12.65 -0.56
C VAL A 599 3.90 -11.74 -0.29
N ALA A 600 4.15 -10.44 -0.34
CA ALA A 600 3.15 -9.39 -0.07
C ALA A 600 1.93 -9.49 -1.01
N PRO A 601 0.74 -9.04 -0.59
CA PRO A 601 -0.44 -8.97 -1.45
C PRO A 601 -0.26 -7.95 -2.58
N ASN A 602 -1.04 -8.15 -3.65
CA ASN A 602 -1.28 -7.16 -4.67
C ASN A 602 -2.04 -5.98 -4.05
N SER A 603 -1.31 -4.90 -3.74
CA SER A 603 -1.89 -3.68 -3.17
C SER A 603 -1.94 -2.56 -4.21
N THR A 604 -3.04 -1.80 -4.21
CA THR A 604 -3.15 -0.57 -4.99
C THR A 604 -2.77 0.61 -4.11
N MET A 605 -1.77 1.37 -4.53
CA MET A 605 -1.39 2.61 -3.85
C MET A 605 -1.67 3.81 -4.74
N ILE A 606 -1.99 4.94 -4.13
CA ILE A 606 -2.11 6.22 -4.84
C ILE A 606 -0.71 6.69 -5.22
N GLY A 607 -0.35 6.54 -6.49
CA GLY A 607 0.95 6.99 -7.01
C GLY A 607 0.97 8.45 -7.50
N ARG A 608 -0.20 9.06 -7.68
CA ARG A 608 -0.34 10.44 -8.18
C ARG A 608 -1.52 11.15 -7.51
N LEU A 609 -1.28 12.36 -7.01
CA LEU A 609 -2.31 13.31 -6.59
C LEU A 609 -2.30 14.55 -7.49
N VAL A 610 -3.48 15.11 -7.71
CA VAL A 610 -3.66 16.40 -8.39
C VAL A 610 -4.38 17.31 -7.40
N ILE A 611 -3.79 18.46 -7.08
CA ILE A 611 -4.29 19.40 -6.08
C ILE A 611 -4.34 20.79 -6.73
N GLY A 612 -5.38 21.58 -6.47
CA GLY A 612 -5.40 22.97 -6.93
C GLY A 612 -4.38 23.82 -6.19
N GLN A 613 -3.92 24.89 -6.82
CA GLN A 613 -3.02 25.85 -6.19
C GLN A 613 -3.61 26.36 -4.87
N ASN A 614 -2.79 26.39 -3.83
CA ASN A 614 -3.15 26.71 -2.45
C ASN A 614 -4.23 25.80 -1.85
N GLY A 615 -4.44 24.60 -2.42
CA GLY A 615 -5.52 23.69 -2.01
C GLY A 615 -6.91 24.07 -2.52
N ILE A 616 -7.03 25.08 -3.38
CA ILE A 616 -8.31 25.62 -3.84
C ILE A 616 -8.77 24.87 -5.10
N LEU A 617 -9.87 24.12 -5.00
CA LEU A 617 -10.65 23.61 -6.14
C LEU A 617 -12.13 23.61 -5.78
N SER A 618 -12.97 24.16 -6.67
CA SER A 618 -14.41 24.03 -6.53
C SER A 618 -14.88 22.59 -6.77
N THR A 619 -16.00 22.19 -6.18
CA THR A 619 -16.60 20.87 -6.40
C THR A 619 -16.82 20.58 -7.91
N PRO A 620 -17.33 21.52 -8.73
CA PRO A 620 -17.41 21.34 -10.17
C PRO A 620 -16.05 21.13 -10.85
N ALA A 621 -15.02 21.87 -10.43
CA ALA A 621 -13.67 21.74 -10.99
C ALA A 621 -13.05 20.38 -10.63
N VAL A 622 -13.27 19.85 -9.43
CA VAL A 622 -12.84 18.49 -9.05
C VAL A 622 -13.50 17.46 -9.96
N SER A 623 -14.81 17.53 -10.15
CA SER A 623 -15.55 16.62 -11.04
C SER A 623 -15.02 16.67 -12.48
N CYS A 624 -14.78 17.89 -12.99
CA CYS A 624 -14.16 18.13 -14.30
C CYS A 624 -12.78 17.47 -14.43
N ILE A 625 -11.89 17.69 -13.45
CA ILE A 625 -10.52 17.18 -13.47
C ILE A 625 -10.50 15.66 -13.38
N ILE A 626 -11.28 15.04 -12.46
CA ILE A 626 -11.38 13.59 -12.34
C ILE A 626 -11.71 12.96 -13.70
N ARG A 627 -12.71 13.51 -14.38
CA ARG A 627 -13.16 13.02 -15.70
C ARG A 627 -12.12 13.26 -16.79
N LYS A 628 -11.49 14.44 -16.81
CA LYS A 628 -10.47 14.83 -17.80
C LYS A 628 -9.24 13.92 -17.73
N ILE A 629 -8.75 13.62 -16.53
CA ILE A 629 -7.52 12.83 -16.33
C ILE A 629 -7.78 11.35 -16.05
N LYS A 630 -9.05 10.94 -16.01
CA LYS A 630 -9.51 9.58 -15.66
C LYS A 630 -8.98 9.13 -14.30
N ALA A 631 -9.08 9.99 -13.29
CA ALA A 631 -8.72 9.66 -11.92
C ALA A 631 -9.68 8.60 -11.35
N ILE A 632 -9.23 7.86 -10.34
CA ILE A 632 -10.06 6.87 -9.64
C ILE A 632 -11.16 7.50 -8.77
N GLY A 633 -11.01 8.78 -8.44
CA GLY A 633 -11.87 9.53 -7.54
C GLY A 633 -11.21 10.83 -7.08
N GLY A 634 -11.82 11.50 -6.11
CA GLY A 634 -11.29 12.71 -5.49
C GLY A 634 -11.85 12.94 -4.09
N ILE A 635 -11.07 13.60 -3.24
CA ILE A 635 -11.48 14.02 -1.90
C ILE A 635 -11.63 15.53 -1.93
N ILE A 636 -12.78 16.01 -1.47
CA ILE A 636 -13.14 17.43 -1.48
C ILE A 636 -13.35 17.86 -0.03
N LEU A 637 -12.55 18.82 0.42
CA LEU A 637 -12.61 19.36 1.78
C LEU A 637 -13.59 20.53 1.76
N THR A 638 -14.84 20.25 2.10
CA THR A 638 -15.92 21.25 2.07
C THR A 638 -17.12 20.79 2.91
N ALA A 639 -17.77 21.75 3.57
CA ALA A 639 -19.09 21.61 4.17
C ALA A 639 -20.18 22.31 3.32
N SER A 640 -19.91 22.60 2.04
CA SER A 640 -20.81 23.27 1.10
C SER A 640 -21.32 24.62 1.66
N HIS A 641 -22.61 24.73 1.95
CA HIS A 641 -23.27 25.92 2.46
C HIS A 641 -23.09 26.22 3.95
N ASN A 642 -22.50 25.29 4.72
CA ASN A 642 -22.29 25.45 6.15
C ASN A 642 -21.19 26.50 6.44
N PRO A 643 -21.25 27.20 7.59
CA PRO A 643 -20.25 28.20 7.97
C PRO A 643 -18.88 27.56 8.25
N GLY A 644 -17.82 28.35 8.03
CA GLY A 644 -16.43 27.94 8.23
C GLY A 644 -15.76 28.60 9.46
N GLY A 645 -14.43 28.49 9.53
CA GLY A 645 -13.63 29.05 10.62
C GLY A 645 -13.50 28.13 11.85
N PRO A 646 -12.78 28.56 12.89
CA PRO A 646 -12.43 27.71 14.04
C PRO A 646 -13.62 27.15 14.84
N ASN A 647 -14.76 27.85 14.81
CA ASN A 647 -16.01 27.45 15.47
C ASN A 647 -17.08 26.98 14.48
N GLY A 648 -16.73 26.84 13.19
CA GLY A 648 -17.63 26.43 12.13
C GLY A 648 -17.64 24.91 11.88
N ASP A 649 -18.24 24.52 10.77
CA ASP A 649 -18.34 23.13 10.35
C ASP A 649 -17.16 22.73 9.43
N PHE A 650 -16.92 21.42 9.30
CA PHE A 650 -15.98 20.86 8.33
C PHE A 650 -16.55 19.59 7.71
N GLY A 651 -16.24 19.37 6.43
CA GLY A 651 -16.74 18.22 5.69
C GLY A 651 -15.68 17.60 4.79
N ILE A 652 -15.75 16.27 4.65
CA ILE A 652 -14.91 15.48 3.74
C ILE A 652 -15.84 14.73 2.80
N LYS A 653 -15.94 15.21 1.56
CA LYS A 653 -16.73 14.59 0.50
C LYS A 653 -15.83 13.71 -0.37
N PHE A 654 -16.31 12.51 -0.70
CA PHE A 654 -15.60 11.57 -1.56
C PHE A 654 -16.34 11.35 -2.87
N ASN A 655 -15.66 11.66 -3.97
CA ASN A 655 -16.14 11.42 -5.33
C ASN A 655 -15.40 10.24 -5.96
N ILE A 656 -16.07 9.52 -6.85
CA ILE A 656 -15.54 8.33 -7.53
C ILE A 656 -15.10 8.64 -8.96
N SER A 657 -14.68 7.62 -9.70
CA SER A 657 -14.05 7.75 -11.02
C SER A 657 -14.90 8.40 -12.11
N ASN A 658 -16.24 8.40 -11.99
CA ASN A 658 -17.09 9.12 -12.94
C ASN A 658 -17.10 10.65 -12.69
N GLY A 659 -16.50 11.10 -11.58
CA GLY A 659 -16.43 12.48 -11.12
C GLY A 659 -17.54 12.90 -10.14
N GLY A 660 -18.48 12.01 -9.81
CA GLY A 660 -19.62 12.31 -8.95
C GLY A 660 -19.49 11.75 -7.53
N PRO A 661 -20.46 12.07 -6.64
CA PRO A 661 -20.44 11.60 -5.26
C PRO A 661 -20.43 10.08 -5.17
N ALA A 662 -19.79 9.55 -4.12
CA ALA A 662 -19.81 8.13 -3.85
C ALA A 662 -21.25 7.59 -3.64
N PRO A 663 -21.63 6.47 -4.29
CA PRO A 663 -22.90 5.80 -4.06
C PRO A 663 -22.95 5.12 -2.68
N GLU A 664 -24.15 4.72 -2.24
CA GLU A 664 -24.39 4.15 -0.91
C GLU A 664 -23.49 2.96 -0.59
N ALA A 665 -23.31 2.04 -1.55
CA ALA A 665 -22.44 0.89 -1.37
C ALA A 665 -20.99 1.27 -1.01
N ILE A 666 -20.49 2.40 -1.51
CA ILE A 666 -19.14 2.89 -1.20
C ILE A 666 -19.13 3.62 0.14
N THR A 667 -20.11 4.49 0.41
CA THR A 667 -20.19 5.20 1.69
C THR A 667 -20.39 4.23 2.86
N ASP A 668 -21.22 3.20 2.69
CA ASP A 668 -21.42 2.14 3.68
C ASP A 668 -20.13 1.37 3.92
N LYS A 669 -19.38 1.05 2.86
CA LYS A 669 -18.08 0.37 2.98
C LYS A 669 -17.08 1.23 3.74
N ILE A 670 -16.99 2.53 3.44
CA ILE A 670 -16.15 3.49 4.18
C ILE A 670 -16.57 3.52 5.66
N PHE A 671 -17.87 3.57 5.95
CA PHE A 671 -18.41 3.58 7.31
C PHE A 671 -18.16 2.28 8.08
N GLN A 672 -18.25 1.11 7.43
CA GLN A 672 -17.89 -0.15 8.08
C GLN A 672 -16.40 -0.19 8.42
N ILE A 673 -15.53 0.23 7.49
CA ILE A 673 -14.09 0.30 7.72
C ILE A 673 -13.77 1.26 8.88
N SER A 674 -14.39 2.44 8.92
CA SER A 674 -14.09 3.44 9.96
C SER A 674 -14.46 2.95 11.38
N LYS A 675 -15.46 2.08 11.52
CA LYS A 675 -15.84 1.50 12.82
C LYS A 675 -14.88 0.42 13.33
N THR A 676 -14.08 -0.19 12.46
CA THR A 676 -13.21 -1.33 12.80
C THR A 676 -11.76 -1.09 12.41
N ILE A 677 -11.35 0.16 12.17
CA ILE A 677 -9.98 0.49 11.83
C ILE A 677 -9.07 0.32 13.07
N GLU A 678 -7.99 -0.45 12.92
CA GLU A 678 -7.01 -0.70 14.00
C GLU A 678 -5.70 0.05 13.78
N GLU A 679 -5.34 0.31 12.51
CA GLU A 679 -4.11 1.01 12.11
C GLU A 679 -4.31 1.81 10.82
N TYR A 680 -3.42 2.77 10.56
CA TYR A 680 -3.31 3.51 9.29
C TYR A 680 -1.84 3.81 8.97
N ALA A 681 -1.51 3.92 7.68
CA ALA A 681 -0.15 4.21 7.21
C ALA A 681 0.03 5.71 6.91
N ILE A 682 1.20 6.27 7.25
CA ILE A 682 1.53 7.68 7.05
C ILE A 682 3.02 7.87 6.70
N CYS A 683 3.33 8.87 5.87
CA CYS A 683 4.68 9.36 5.61
C CYS A 683 4.85 10.72 6.31
N PRO A 684 5.31 10.77 7.58
CA PRO A 684 5.27 11.99 8.40
C PRO A 684 6.18 13.11 7.88
N ASP A 685 7.25 12.76 7.18
CA ASP A 685 8.25 13.73 6.69
C ASP A 685 7.89 14.32 5.32
N LEU A 686 6.85 13.82 4.67
CA LEU A 686 6.44 14.29 3.35
C LEU A 686 5.78 15.67 3.46
N LYS A 687 6.38 16.67 2.81
CA LYS A 687 5.86 18.04 2.74
C LYS A 687 5.66 18.47 1.30
N VAL A 688 4.45 18.96 1.00
CA VAL A 688 4.08 19.49 -0.32
C VAL A 688 3.94 21.01 -0.20
N ASP A 689 4.53 21.74 -1.15
CA ASP A 689 4.25 23.17 -1.30
C ASP A 689 3.03 23.38 -2.20
N LEU A 690 1.89 23.78 -1.62
CA LEU A 690 0.65 23.98 -2.37
C LEU A 690 0.66 25.25 -3.24
N GLY A 691 1.58 26.19 -3.00
CA GLY A 691 1.66 27.46 -3.73
C GLY A 691 2.35 27.35 -5.09
N LEU A 692 3.27 26.39 -5.22
CA LEU A 692 4.08 26.20 -6.42
C LEU A 692 3.40 25.28 -7.44
N LEU A 693 2.93 25.85 -8.54
CA LEU A 693 2.40 25.09 -9.69
C LEU A 693 3.45 24.12 -10.24
N GLY A 694 3.00 22.94 -10.67
CA GLY A 694 3.84 21.92 -11.30
C GLY A 694 3.91 20.61 -10.53
N LYS A 695 4.83 19.74 -10.96
CA LYS A 695 5.00 18.39 -10.40
C LYS A 695 6.07 18.39 -9.31
N GLN A 696 5.72 17.79 -8.18
CA GLN A 696 6.60 17.50 -7.05
C GLN A 696 6.66 15.98 -6.90
N GLN A 697 7.86 15.40 -6.91
CA GLN A 697 8.07 13.95 -6.83
C GLN A 697 8.77 13.59 -5.52
N PHE A 698 8.30 12.51 -4.90
CA PHE A 698 8.77 12.05 -3.61
C PHE A 698 9.12 10.56 -3.71
N ASP A 699 10.37 10.23 -3.42
CA ASP A 699 10.81 8.83 -3.33
C ASP A 699 10.39 8.28 -1.96
N LEU A 700 9.58 7.23 -1.99
CA LEU A 700 9.10 6.57 -0.78
C LEU A 700 9.93 5.32 -0.51
N GLU A 701 10.25 5.08 0.76
CA GLU A 701 11.01 3.90 1.19
C GLU A 701 10.31 2.62 0.71
N ASN A 702 11.10 1.66 0.21
CA ASN A 702 10.63 0.37 -0.29
C ASN A 702 9.64 0.45 -1.48
N LYS A 703 9.52 1.58 -2.19
CA LYS A 703 8.68 1.73 -3.39
C LYS A 703 9.49 1.93 -4.65
N PHE A 704 9.01 1.36 -5.76
CA PHE A 704 9.71 1.39 -7.06
C PHE A 704 9.44 2.65 -7.89
N LYS A 705 8.24 3.24 -7.76
CA LYS A 705 7.87 4.46 -8.48
C LYS A 705 7.74 5.61 -7.48
N PRO A 706 8.17 6.83 -7.83
CA PRO A 706 7.98 7.99 -6.98
C PRO A 706 6.48 8.28 -6.82
N PHE A 707 6.12 8.78 -5.64
CA PHE A 707 4.83 9.41 -5.42
C PHE A 707 4.86 10.80 -6.04
N THR A 708 3.87 11.12 -6.87
CA THR A 708 3.81 12.41 -7.59
C THR A 708 2.65 13.25 -7.07
N VAL A 709 2.92 14.50 -6.69
CA VAL A 709 1.89 15.52 -6.45
C VAL A 709 1.99 16.55 -7.56
N GLU A 710 0.87 16.85 -8.21
CA GLU A 710 0.79 17.87 -9.26
C GLU A 710 -0.12 19.00 -8.79
N ILE A 711 0.48 20.17 -8.56
CA ILE A 711 -0.25 21.39 -8.23
C ILE A 711 -0.67 22.05 -9.54
N VAL A 712 -1.97 22.19 -9.74
CA VAL A 712 -2.57 22.74 -10.97
C VAL A 712 -3.25 24.08 -10.70
N ASP A 713 -3.36 24.90 -11.75
CA ASP A 713 -4.20 26.09 -11.67
C ASP A 713 -5.65 25.68 -11.37
N SER A 714 -6.26 26.33 -10.38
CA SER A 714 -7.59 25.97 -9.89
C SER A 714 -8.69 26.12 -10.95
N VAL A 715 -8.48 26.98 -11.95
CA VAL A 715 -9.52 27.43 -12.88
C VAL A 715 -9.30 26.91 -14.30
N GLU A 716 -8.07 26.75 -14.78
CA GLU A 716 -7.76 26.45 -16.20
C GLU A 716 -8.58 25.29 -16.76
N ALA A 717 -8.53 24.11 -16.15
CA ALA A 717 -9.15 22.92 -16.72
C ALA A 717 -10.67 23.07 -16.81
N TYR A 718 -11.25 23.74 -15.81
CA TYR A 718 -12.67 24.03 -15.71
C TYR A 718 -13.10 25.11 -16.72
N ALA A 719 -12.37 26.23 -16.82
CA ALA A 719 -12.62 27.27 -17.82
C ALA A 719 -12.52 26.70 -19.26
N THR A 720 -11.54 25.83 -19.51
CA THR A 720 -11.40 25.12 -20.79
C THR A 720 -12.62 24.25 -21.10
N MET A 721 -13.19 23.58 -20.11
CA MET A 721 -14.45 22.84 -20.29
C MET A 721 -15.61 23.78 -20.62
N LEU A 722 -15.78 24.88 -19.89
CA LEU A 722 -16.87 25.83 -20.12
C LEU A 722 -16.80 26.52 -21.49
N ARG A 723 -15.60 26.84 -21.98
CA ARG A 723 -15.38 27.35 -23.34
C ARG A 723 -15.91 26.43 -24.43
N ASN A 724 -15.91 25.12 -24.20
CA ASN A 724 -16.45 24.14 -25.14
C ASN A 724 -17.96 23.94 -25.00
N ILE A 725 -18.57 24.47 -23.93
CA ILE A 725 -20.01 24.33 -23.65
C ILE A 725 -20.79 25.56 -24.12
N PHE A 726 -20.26 26.76 -23.85
CA PHE A 726 -20.92 28.04 -24.08
C PHE A 726 -20.24 28.85 -25.19
N ASP A 727 -21.01 29.76 -25.81
CA ASP A 727 -20.45 30.74 -26.74
C ASP A 727 -19.85 31.92 -25.98
N PHE A 728 -18.56 31.84 -25.68
CA PHE A 728 -17.84 32.90 -24.96
C PHE A 728 -17.78 34.22 -25.74
N SER A 729 -17.91 34.20 -27.08
CA SER A 729 -17.97 35.43 -27.88
C SER A 729 -19.28 36.17 -27.63
N ALA A 730 -20.41 35.47 -27.70
CA ALA A 730 -21.72 36.06 -27.43
C ALA A 730 -21.84 36.55 -25.97
N LEU A 731 -21.30 35.79 -25.02
CA LEU A 731 -21.27 36.20 -23.61
C LEU A 731 -20.38 37.43 -23.38
N LYS A 732 -19.23 37.50 -24.06
CA LYS A 732 -18.35 38.67 -23.98
C LYS A 732 -19.02 39.92 -24.54
N GLU A 733 -19.74 39.79 -25.66
CA GLU A 733 -20.53 40.89 -26.23
C GLU A 733 -21.64 41.34 -25.26
N LEU A 734 -22.33 40.41 -24.59
CA LEU A 734 -23.36 40.72 -23.61
C LEU A 734 -22.81 41.50 -22.40
N LEU A 735 -21.61 41.16 -21.92
CA LEU A 735 -21.04 41.69 -20.69
C LEU A 735 -20.10 42.89 -20.89
N SER A 736 -19.72 43.18 -22.13
CA SER A 736 -18.78 44.25 -22.49
C SER A 736 -19.45 45.40 -23.26
N GLY A 737 -18.79 46.56 -23.31
CA GLY A 737 -19.25 47.69 -24.12
C GLY A 737 -20.29 48.61 -23.44
N PRO A 738 -20.86 49.57 -24.19
CA PRO A 738 -21.73 50.61 -23.65
C PRO A 738 -23.11 50.09 -23.24
N ASN A 739 -23.66 49.11 -23.97
CA ASN A 739 -24.97 48.51 -23.72
C ASN A 739 -24.86 47.20 -22.92
N ARG A 740 -23.77 47.01 -22.17
CA ARG A 740 -23.53 45.78 -21.41
C ARG A 740 -24.64 45.49 -20.41
N LEU A 741 -24.92 44.21 -20.20
CA LEU A 741 -25.70 43.74 -19.07
C LEU A 741 -24.94 44.05 -17.77
N LYS A 742 -25.57 44.78 -16.85
CA LYS A 742 -24.95 45.10 -15.56
C LYS A 742 -25.18 43.96 -14.59
N ILE A 743 -24.11 43.28 -14.21
CA ILE A 743 -24.19 42.09 -13.34
C ILE A 743 -23.58 42.34 -11.95
N ARG A 744 -24.04 41.57 -10.96
CA ARG A 744 -23.44 41.43 -9.63
C ARG A 744 -23.36 39.97 -9.24
N ILE A 745 -22.15 39.48 -9.02
CA ILE A 745 -21.87 38.07 -8.80
C ILE A 745 -21.13 37.94 -7.48
N ASP A 746 -21.81 37.40 -6.49
CA ASP A 746 -21.34 37.23 -5.12
C ASP A 746 -20.81 35.81 -4.91
N ALA A 747 -19.51 35.68 -4.64
CA ALA A 747 -18.91 34.39 -4.32
C ALA A 747 -18.99 34.03 -2.83
N MET A 748 -19.60 34.89 -2.00
CA MET A 748 -19.78 34.72 -0.55
C MET A 748 -18.48 34.35 0.17
N HIS A 749 -17.35 34.92 -0.27
CA HIS A 749 -16.00 34.61 0.21
C HIS A 749 -15.60 33.13 0.10
N GLY A 750 -16.31 32.35 -0.72
CA GLY A 750 -16.08 30.93 -0.97
C GLY A 750 -15.17 30.67 -2.17
N VAL A 751 -15.11 29.41 -2.57
CA VAL A 751 -14.16 28.89 -3.56
C VAL A 751 -14.35 29.50 -4.95
N VAL A 752 -15.54 30.02 -5.27
CA VAL A 752 -15.90 30.50 -6.62
C VAL A 752 -15.27 31.85 -6.97
N GLY A 753 -14.70 32.57 -6.00
CA GLY A 753 -14.12 33.89 -6.20
C GLY A 753 -13.09 33.98 -7.34
N PRO A 754 -12.03 33.14 -7.37
CA PRO A 754 -11.09 33.09 -8.48
C PRO A 754 -11.72 32.71 -9.83
N TYR A 755 -12.75 31.87 -9.82
CA TYR A 755 -13.46 31.45 -11.04
C TYR A 755 -14.24 32.61 -11.66
N VAL A 756 -14.96 33.39 -10.83
CA VAL A 756 -15.67 34.60 -11.28
C VAL A 756 -14.68 35.62 -11.85
N LYS A 757 -13.58 35.90 -11.15
CA LYS A 757 -12.58 36.86 -11.61
C LYS A 757 -11.95 36.45 -12.95
N LYS A 758 -11.44 35.21 -13.06
CA LYS A 758 -10.77 34.75 -14.27
C LYS A 758 -11.73 34.56 -15.45
N ILE A 759 -12.92 34.02 -15.23
CA ILE A 759 -13.86 33.69 -16.32
C ILE A 759 -14.75 34.89 -16.66
N LEU A 760 -15.52 35.42 -15.70
CA LEU A 760 -16.47 36.48 -16.00
C LEU A 760 -15.79 37.83 -16.23
N CYS A 761 -14.78 38.18 -15.43
CA CYS A 761 -14.12 39.49 -15.56
C CYS A 761 -13.01 39.49 -16.61
N GLU A 762 -11.98 38.65 -16.46
CA GLU A 762 -10.80 38.68 -17.34
C GLU A 762 -11.12 38.14 -18.75
N GLU A 763 -11.76 36.98 -18.86
CA GLU A 763 -12.02 36.33 -20.15
C GLU A 763 -13.23 36.95 -20.88
N LEU A 764 -14.38 37.06 -20.18
CA LEU A 764 -15.63 37.59 -20.74
C LEU A 764 -15.80 39.12 -20.62
N GLY A 765 -14.87 39.83 -19.98
CA GLY A 765 -14.82 41.29 -20.00
C GLY A 765 -15.83 42.00 -19.08
N ALA A 766 -16.47 41.30 -18.14
CA ALA A 766 -17.29 41.96 -17.14
C ALA A 766 -16.42 42.90 -16.26
N PRO A 767 -16.89 44.12 -15.93
CA PRO A 767 -16.13 45.02 -15.07
C PRO A 767 -15.77 44.37 -13.72
N ALA A 768 -14.61 44.73 -13.14
CA ALA A 768 -14.15 44.14 -11.88
C ALA A 768 -15.14 44.31 -10.71
N ASN A 769 -15.92 45.39 -10.70
CA ASN A 769 -16.96 45.63 -9.69
C ASN A 769 -18.18 44.68 -9.79
N SER A 770 -18.25 43.86 -10.84
CA SER A 770 -19.20 42.77 -10.94
C SER A 770 -18.88 41.63 -9.98
N ALA A 771 -17.60 41.44 -9.63
CA ALA A 771 -17.12 40.37 -8.75
C ALA A 771 -17.14 40.84 -7.28
N VAL A 772 -18.13 40.36 -6.52
CA VAL A 772 -18.35 40.70 -5.12
C VAL A 772 -17.90 39.52 -4.24
N ASN A 773 -17.25 39.82 -3.11
CA ASN A 773 -16.73 38.82 -2.17
C ASN A 773 -15.89 37.69 -2.82
N CYS A 774 -15.19 38.01 -3.92
CA CYS A 774 -14.43 37.05 -4.73
C CYS A 774 -13.00 36.82 -4.25
N VAL A 775 -12.78 36.87 -2.94
CA VAL A 775 -11.52 36.46 -2.29
C VAL A 775 -11.90 35.36 -1.29
N PRO A 776 -11.43 34.11 -1.49
CA PRO A 776 -11.70 33.03 -0.56
C PRO A 776 -11.16 33.36 0.83
N LEU A 777 -11.99 33.19 1.86
CA LEU A 777 -11.63 33.36 3.28
C LEU A 777 -11.97 32.08 4.04
N GLU A 778 -11.14 31.69 5.01
CA GLU A 778 -11.30 30.44 5.78
C GLU A 778 -12.59 30.38 6.61
N ASP A 779 -13.12 31.55 6.98
CA ASP A 779 -14.36 31.74 7.74
C ASP A 779 -15.50 32.32 6.89
N PHE A 780 -15.32 32.42 5.57
CA PHE A 780 -16.24 33.06 4.64
C PHE A 780 -16.62 34.50 5.04
N GLY A 781 -15.71 35.22 5.71
CA GLY A 781 -15.98 36.57 6.22
C GLY A 781 -16.91 36.58 7.44
N GLY A 782 -17.04 35.46 8.16
CA GLY A 782 -17.89 35.31 9.34
C GLY A 782 -19.37 35.05 9.04
N HIS A 783 -19.71 34.67 7.79
CA HIS A 783 -21.09 34.46 7.34
C HIS A 783 -21.31 33.02 6.85
N HIS A 784 -22.59 32.64 6.66
CA HIS A 784 -22.94 31.38 6.00
C HIS A 784 -22.82 31.55 4.49
N PRO A 785 -21.99 30.75 3.79
CA PRO A 785 -21.91 30.78 2.33
C PRO A 785 -23.08 29.98 1.72
N ASP A 786 -24.32 30.38 2.00
CA ASP A 786 -25.54 29.73 1.51
C ASP A 786 -26.34 30.70 0.61
N PRO A 787 -26.44 30.45 -0.70
CA PRO A 787 -27.03 31.40 -1.64
C PRO A 787 -28.55 31.34 -1.57
N ASN A 788 -29.14 32.03 -0.60
CA ASN A 788 -30.58 32.20 -0.46
C ASN A 788 -30.94 33.64 -0.04
N LEU A 789 -32.22 33.98 -0.06
CA LEU A 789 -32.69 35.35 0.22
C LEU A 789 -32.38 35.84 1.65
N THR A 790 -32.08 34.94 2.58
CA THR A 790 -31.75 35.25 3.98
C THR A 790 -30.26 35.57 4.13
N TYR A 791 -29.37 34.66 3.68
CA TYR A 791 -27.94 34.80 3.91
C TYR A 791 -27.23 35.65 2.85
N ALA A 792 -27.74 35.70 1.62
CA ALA A 792 -27.24 36.61 0.58
C ALA A 792 -27.99 37.95 0.57
N ALA A 793 -28.38 38.46 1.74
CA ALA A 793 -29.17 39.67 1.90
C ALA A 793 -28.49 40.90 1.26
N ASP A 794 -27.17 41.03 1.39
CA ASP A 794 -26.42 42.16 0.81
C ASP A 794 -26.53 42.21 -0.71
N LEU A 795 -26.49 41.05 -1.38
CA LEU A 795 -26.75 40.96 -2.81
C LEU A 795 -28.19 41.35 -3.12
N VAL A 796 -29.17 40.86 -2.36
CA VAL A 796 -30.60 41.19 -2.57
C VAL A 796 -30.83 42.70 -2.44
N GLU A 797 -30.29 43.35 -1.41
CA GLU A 797 -30.39 44.81 -1.22
C GLU A 797 -29.70 45.58 -2.35
N THR A 798 -28.53 45.11 -2.80
CA THR A 798 -27.85 45.69 -3.96
C THR A 798 -28.71 45.59 -5.22
N MET A 799 -29.34 44.45 -5.47
CA MET A 799 -30.20 44.24 -6.64
C MET A 799 -31.50 45.06 -6.57
N LYS A 800 -32.05 45.29 -5.37
CA LYS A 800 -33.25 46.14 -5.14
C LYS A 800 -33.06 47.58 -5.60
N SER A 801 -31.83 48.09 -5.63
CA SER A 801 -31.52 49.43 -6.17
C SER A 801 -31.99 49.63 -7.61
N GLY A 802 -32.10 48.55 -8.40
CA GLY A 802 -32.45 48.60 -9.81
C GLY A 802 -31.29 49.01 -10.74
N GLU A 803 -30.07 49.16 -10.21
CA GLU A 803 -28.89 49.50 -11.01
C GLU A 803 -28.38 48.35 -11.87
N HIS A 804 -28.58 47.11 -11.41
CA HIS A 804 -28.11 45.87 -12.03
C HIS A 804 -29.27 45.07 -12.60
N ASP A 805 -29.04 44.42 -13.72
CA ASP A 805 -30.07 43.68 -14.46
C ASP A 805 -30.06 42.18 -14.10
N PHE A 806 -28.93 41.67 -13.60
CA PHE A 806 -28.74 40.27 -13.21
C PHE A 806 -27.83 40.15 -11.98
N GLY A 807 -28.25 39.36 -11.01
CA GLY A 807 -27.51 39.05 -9.80
C GLY A 807 -27.38 37.55 -9.61
N ALA A 808 -26.25 37.08 -9.06
CA ALA A 808 -26.12 35.70 -8.64
C ALA A 808 -25.24 35.55 -7.39
N ALA A 809 -25.53 34.53 -6.57
CA ALA A 809 -24.71 34.13 -5.43
C ALA A 809 -24.35 32.64 -5.52
N PHE A 810 -23.21 32.25 -4.97
CA PHE A 810 -22.73 30.85 -4.91
C PHE A 810 -22.49 30.39 -3.47
N ASP A 811 -22.52 29.07 -3.24
CA ASP A 811 -22.16 28.49 -1.95
C ASP A 811 -20.65 28.25 -1.80
N GLY A 812 -20.25 27.71 -0.64
CA GLY A 812 -18.85 27.57 -0.24
C GLY A 812 -17.98 26.77 -1.21
N ASP A 813 -18.52 25.70 -1.83
CA ASP A 813 -17.83 24.88 -2.85
C ASP A 813 -18.28 25.11 -4.30
N GLY A 814 -19.25 26.00 -4.52
CA GLY A 814 -19.63 26.48 -5.84
C GLY A 814 -20.55 25.57 -6.64
N ASP A 815 -21.19 24.60 -5.99
CA ASP A 815 -22.12 23.69 -6.64
C ASP A 815 -23.57 24.23 -6.63
N ARG A 816 -23.88 25.25 -5.81
CA ARG A 816 -25.18 25.93 -5.78
C ARG A 816 -25.15 27.32 -6.37
N ASN A 817 -26.32 27.79 -6.80
CA ASN A 817 -26.53 29.14 -7.31
C ASN A 817 -27.91 29.69 -6.97
N MET A 818 -27.94 30.96 -6.54
CA MET A 818 -29.14 31.79 -6.55
C MET A 818 -29.09 32.74 -7.74
N ILE A 819 -30.23 32.93 -8.40
CA ILE A 819 -30.38 33.86 -9.54
C ILE A 819 -31.37 34.96 -9.17
N LEU A 820 -30.97 36.20 -9.40
CA LEU A 820 -31.78 37.40 -9.20
C LEU A 820 -31.87 38.19 -10.51
N GLY A 821 -33.06 38.68 -10.82
CA GLY A 821 -33.28 39.72 -11.81
C GLY A 821 -33.14 41.12 -11.21
N LYS A 822 -33.43 42.11 -12.04
CA LYS A 822 -33.53 43.52 -11.66
C LYS A 822 -34.50 43.71 -10.49
N HIS A 823 -34.24 44.72 -9.65
CA HIS A 823 -35.06 45.04 -8.47
C HIS A 823 -35.13 43.92 -7.41
N GLY A 824 -34.19 42.97 -7.42
CA GLY A 824 -34.19 41.82 -6.53
C GLY A 824 -35.25 40.77 -6.90
N PHE A 825 -35.68 40.71 -8.16
CA PHE A 825 -36.62 39.70 -8.64
C PHE A 825 -36.06 38.29 -8.43
N PHE A 826 -36.65 37.53 -7.52
CA PHE A 826 -36.17 36.21 -7.16
C PHE A 826 -36.60 35.16 -8.19
N VAL A 827 -35.63 34.47 -8.77
CA VAL A 827 -35.88 33.27 -9.59
C VAL A 827 -35.83 32.05 -8.68
N ASN A 828 -36.99 31.45 -8.40
CA ASN A 828 -37.03 30.20 -7.64
C ASN A 828 -36.18 29.12 -8.34
N PRO A 829 -35.37 28.33 -7.62
CA PRO A 829 -34.51 27.32 -8.26
C PRO A 829 -35.25 26.27 -9.09
N SER A 830 -36.48 25.93 -8.69
CA SER A 830 -37.32 25.01 -9.47
C SER A 830 -37.77 25.61 -10.80
N ASP A 831 -38.07 26.91 -10.83
CA ASP A 831 -38.37 27.64 -12.06
C ASP A 831 -37.09 27.85 -12.89
N SER A 832 -35.93 28.07 -12.25
CA SER A 832 -34.65 28.25 -12.92
C SER A 832 -34.32 27.08 -13.86
N VAL A 833 -34.39 25.84 -13.36
CA VAL A 833 -34.14 24.65 -14.19
C VAL A 833 -35.19 24.49 -15.30
N ALA A 834 -36.45 24.85 -15.05
CA ALA A 834 -37.51 24.79 -16.05
C ALA A 834 -37.29 25.81 -17.18
N VAL A 835 -36.87 27.03 -16.84
CA VAL A 835 -36.54 28.08 -17.82
C VAL A 835 -35.32 27.70 -18.65
N ILE A 836 -34.28 27.14 -18.02
CA ILE A 836 -33.11 26.62 -18.74
C ILE A 836 -33.55 25.50 -19.68
N ALA A 837 -34.38 24.56 -19.24
CA ALA A 837 -34.91 23.48 -20.08
C ALA A 837 -35.70 24.01 -21.29
N ALA A 838 -36.54 25.03 -21.10
CA ALA A 838 -37.36 25.62 -22.15
C ALA A 838 -36.56 26.41 -23.20
N ASN A 839 -35.35 26.87 -22.84
CA ASN A 839 -34.46 27.64 -23.70
C ASN A 839 -33.11 26.93 -23.93
N ILE A 840 -33.05 25.62 -23.71
CA ILE A 840 -31.79 24.87 -23.60
C ILE A 840 -30.92 24.94 -24.85
N PHE A 841 -31.54 25.13 -26.02
CA PHE A 841 -30.84 25.28 -27.30
C PHE A 841 -30.23 26.67 -27.53
N SER A 842 -30.32 27.60 -26.57
CA SER A 842 -29.47 28.80 -26.54
C SER A 842 -28.01 28.48 -26.20
N ILE A 843 -27.72 27.25 -25.77
CA ILE A 843 -26.39 26.82 -25.34
C ILE A 843 -25.80 25.86 -26.39
N PRO A 844 -24.64 26.17 -27.00
CA PRO A 844 -24.03 25.37 -28.07
C PRO A 844 -23.87 23.88 -27.74
N TYR A 845 -23.53 23.54 -26.49
CA TYR A 845 -23.43 22.16 -26.03
C TYR A 845 -24.67 21.34 -26.38
N PHE A 846 -25.86 21.80 -26.02
CA PHE A 846 -27.10 21.05 -26.25
C PHE A 846 -27.59 21.11 -27.69
N GLN A 847 -27.16 22.10 -28.48
CA GLN A 847 -27.35 22.09 -29.94
C GLN A 847 -26.58 20.92 -30.57
N GLN A 848 -25.38 20.62 -30.06
CA GLN A 848 -24.52 19.56 -30.58
C GLN A 848 -24.89 18.18 -30.02
N THR A 849 -25.16 18.08 -28.72
CA THR A 849 -25.42 16.79 -28.04
C THR A 849 -26.88 16.33 -28.13
N GLY A 850 -27.80 17.26 -28.41
CA GLY A 850 -29.22 17.07 -28.15
C GLY A 850 -29.54 16.97 -26.65
N VAL A 851 -30.81 16.66 -26.36
CA VAL A 851 -31.32 16.53 -24.98
C VAL A 851 -31.89 15.12 -24.79
N ARG A 852 -31.25 14.34 -23.92
CA ARG A 852 -31.57 12.92 -23.70
C ARG A 852 -32.74 12.74 -22.71
N GLY A 853 -32.81 13.63 -21.73
CA GLY A 853 -33.81 13.64 -20.69
C GLY A 853 -33.59 14.75 -19.69
N PHE A 854 -34.62 15.02 -18.90
CA PHE A 854 -34.63 15.93 -17.78
C PHE A 854 -34.78 15.17 -16.47
N ALA A 855 -34.25 15.72 -15.37
CA ALA A 855 -34.52 15.17 -14.05
C ALA A 855 -34.62 16.25 -12.99
N ARG A 856 -35.40 15.98 -11.96
CA ARG A 856 -35.44 16.79 -10.75
C ARG A 856 -35.51 15.90 -9.53
N SER A 857 -35.14 16.45 -8.37
CA SER A 857 -35.45 15.80 -7.12
C SER A 857 -36.97 15.84 -6.88
N MET A 858 -37.48 14.87 -6.14
CA MET A 858 -38.89 14.74 -5.80
C MET A 858 -39.47 16.01 -5.13
N PRO A 859 -38.80 16.65 -4.16
CA PRO A 859 -39.32 17.88 -3.56
C PRO A 859 -39.27 19.10 -4.47
N THR A 860 -38.46 19.10 -5.55
CA THR A 860 -38.42 20.19 -6.53
C THR A 860 -39.79 20.38 -7.19
N SER A 861 -40.20 21.63 -7.46
CA SER A 861 -41.51 21.94 -8.06
C SER A 861 -41.75 21.25 -9.40
N GLY A 862 -43.03 21.10 -9.78
CA GLY A 862 -43.44 20.47 -11.04
C GLY A 862 -43.21 21.31 -12.30
N ALA A 863 -42.50 22.45 -12.21
CA ALA A 863 -42.28 23.36 -13.34
C ALA A 863 -41.53 22.70 -14.49
N LEU A 864 -40.46 21.95 -14.18
CA LEU A 864 -39.67 21.23 -15.19
C LEU A 864 -40.51 20.17 -15.91
N ASP A 865 -41.48 19.56 -15.22
CA ASP A 865 -42.40 18.57 -15.76
C ASP A 865 -43.28 19.18 -16.84
N ARG A 866 -43.72 20.43 -16.66
CA ARG A 866 -44.52 21.14 -17.66
C ARG A 866 -43.74 21.33 -18.96
N VAL A 867 -42.46 21.68 -18.84
CA VAL A 867 -41.57 21.83 -19.99
C VAL A 867 -41.30 20.48 -20.66
N ALA A 868 -40.94 19.47 -19.88
CA ALA A 868 -40.66 18.12 -20.38
C ALA A 868 -41.85 17.53 -21.15
N ASN A 869 -43.06 17.68 -20.60
CA ASN A 869 -44.29 17.23 -21.24
C ASN A 869 -44.57 17.99 -22.55
N ALA A 870 -44.33 19.31 -22.58
CA ALA A 870 -44.51 20.11 -23.79
C ALA A 870 -43.49 19.80 -24.88
N THR A 871 -42.24 19.48 -24.52
CA THR A 871 -41.17 19.13 -25.46
C THR A 871 -41.11 17.64 -25.77
N LYS A 872 -41.92 16.81 -25.10
CA LYS A 872 -41.92 15.33 -25.20
C LYS A 872 -40.56 14.70 -24.89
N ILE A 873 -39.84 15.28 -23.94
CA ILE A 873 -38.56 14.76 -23.44
C ILE A 873 -38.82 13.99 -22.14
N ALA A 874 -38.15 12.87 -21.95
CA ALA A 874 -38.30 12.06 -20.74
C ALA A 874 -37.96 12.88 -19.48
N LEU A 875 -38.74 12.69 -18.42
CA LEU A 875 -38.51 13.30 -17.12
C LEU A 875 -38.32 12.23 -16.05
N TYR A 876 -37.29 12.36 -15.23
CA TYR A 876 -37.05 11.51 -14.07
C TYR A 876 -37.25 12.29 -12.77
N GLU A 877 -38.15 11.80 -11.93
CA GLU A 877 -38.29 12.25 -10.55
C GLU A 877 -37.43 11.32 -9.67
N THR A 878 -36.43 11.88 -9.00
CA THR A 878 -35.44 11.14 -8.21
C THR A 878 -35.49 11.54 -6.73
N PRO A 879 -34.96 10.76 -5.78
CA PRO A 879 -34.80 11.24 -4.41
C PRO A 879 -33.82 12.42 -4.36
N THR A 880 -33.83 13.18 -3.27
CA THR A 880 -32.84 14.25 -3.07
C THR A 880 -31.44 13.65 -2.95
N GLY A 881 -30.47 14.24 -3.66
CA GLY A 881 -29.09 13.79 -3.69
C GLY A 881 -28.58 13.55 -5.11
N TRP A 882 -27.50 14.23 -5.46
CA TRP A 882 -26.99 14.25 -6.84
C TRP A 882 -26.53 12.89 -7.40
N LYS A 883 -26.26 11.91 -6.52
CA LYS A 883 -25.88 10.53 -6.88
C LYS A 883 -26.87 9.86 -7.84
N PHE A 884 -28.18 10.10 -7.68
CA PHE A 884 -29.21 9.50 -8.55
C PHE A 884 -29.17 10.09 -9.97
N PHE A 885 -28.84 11.37 -10.12
CA PHE A 885 -28.62 11.97 -11.44
C PHE A 885 -27.37 11.41 -12.10
N GLY A 886 -26.31 11.15 -11.33
CA GLY A 886 -25.07 10.55 -11.83
C GLY A 886 -25.31 9.25 -12.60
N ASN A 887 -26.12 8.34 -12.03
CA ASN A 887 -26.51 7.09 -12.67
C ASN A 887 -27.24 7.34 -14.01
N LEU A 888 -28.22 8.24 -14.03
CA LEU A 888 -28.97 8.57 -15.24
C LEU A 888 -28.08 9.22 -16.32
N MET A 889 -27.12 10.07 -15.94
CA MET A 889 -26.17 10.68 -16.86
C MET A 889 -25.21 9.63 -17.45
N ASP A 890 -24.72 8.69 -16.64
CA ASP A 890 -23.86 7.59 -17.08
C ASP A 890 -24.58 6.64 -18.04
N ALA A 891 -25.88 6.40 -17.80
CA ALA A 891 -26.74 5.65 -18.71
C ALA A 891 -27.19 6.45 -19.95
N SER A 892 -26.69 7.68 -20.16
CA SER A 892 -27.07 8.58 -21.25
C SER A 892 -28.59 8.85 -21.32
N LYS A 893 -29.27 8.85 -20.17
CA LYS A 893 -30.70 9.14 -20.03
C LYS A 893 -30.99 10.57 -19.61
N LEU A 894 -29.99 11.29 -19.10
CA LEU A 894 -30.15 12.63 -18.51
C LEU A 894 -29.15 13.61 -19.10
N SER A 895 -29.64 14.79 -19.48
CA SER A 895 -28.82 15.90 -19.99
C SER A 895 -28.88 17.13 -19.10
N LEU A 896 -30.04 17.46 -18.51
CA LEU A 896 -30.20 18.61 -17.60
C LEU A 896 -30.99 18.21 -16.36
N CYS A 897 -30.53 18.63 -15.19
CA CYS A 897 -31.21 18.39 -13.93
C CYS A 897 -31.08 19.54 -12.93
N GLY A 898 -31.97 19.57 -11.95
CA GLY A 898 -31.96 20.57 -10.89
C GLY A 898 -32.68 20.15 -9.61
N GLU A 899 -32.29 20.79 -8.51
CA GLU A 899 -32.82 20.61 -7.17
C GLU A 899 -33.33 21.96 -6.65
N GLU A 900 -34.44 21.96 -5.90
CA GLU A 900 -34.98 23.17 -5.27
C GLU A 900 -34.00 23.86 -4.32
N SER A 901 -33.04 23.10 -3.80
CA SER A 901 -31.96 23.56 -2.94
C SER A 901 -30.85 24.29 -3.72
N PHE A 902 -31.23 25.20 -4.62
CA PHE A 902 -30.32 26.04 -5.42
C PHE A 902 -29.35 25.26 -6.31
N GLY A 903 -29.71 24.03 -6.69
CA GLY A 903 -28.85 23.14 -7.47
C GLY A 903 -29.24 23.06 -8.93
N THR A 904 -28.30 23.24 -9.85
CA THR A 904 -28.55 23.03 -11.29
C THR A 904 -27.29 22.48 -11.94
N GLY A 905 -27.44 21.60 -12.93
CA GLY A 905 -26.30 21.02 -13.64
C GLY A 905 -26.70 20.17 -14.84
N SER A 906 -25.71 19.75 -15.61
CA SER A 906 -25.87 18.92 -16.81
C SER A 906 -24.85 17.78 -16.84
N ASP A 907 -24.93 16.92 -17.85
CA ASP A 907 -24.05 15.75 -18.00
C ASP A 907 -22.59 16.06 -18.39
N HIS A 908 -22.22 17.34 -18.47
CA HIS A 908 -20.85 17.80 -18.66
C HIS A 908 -19.90 17.31 -17.54
N ILE A 909 -20.41 17.30 -16.30
CA ILE A 909 -19.74 16.74 -15.12
C ILE A 909 -20.70 15.80 -14.37
N ARG A 910 -20.39 15.42 -13.12
CA ARG A 910 -21.23 14.58 -12.27
C ARG A 910 -21.50 15.22 -10.91
N GLU A 911 -21.50 16.54 -10.87
CA GLU A 911 -21.87 17.39 -9.73
C GLU A 911 -22.85 18.47 -10.22
N LYS A 912 -23.48 19.18 -9.28
CA LYS A 912 -24.11 20.46 -9.59
C LYS A 912 -23.02 21.46 -10.01
N ASP A 913 -23.40 22.51 -10.70
CA ASP A 913 -22.47 23.56 -11.08
C ASP A 913 -23.15 24.94 -11.10
N GLY A 914 -22.83 25.76 -10.09
CA GLY A 914 -23.41 27.08 -9.94
C GLY A 914 -22.98 28.05 -11.05
N LEU A 915 -21.69 28.09 -11.38
CA LEU A 915 -21.19 29.03 -12.40
C LEU A 915 -21.66 28.61 -13.80
N TRP A 916 -21.78 27.31 -14.07
CA TRP A 916 -22.43 26.80 -15.28
C TRP A 916 -23.87 27.30 -15.39
N ALA A 917 -24.65 27.29 -14.30
CA ALA A 917 -26.03 27.77 -14.31
C ALA A 917 -26.11 29.28 -14.59
N VAL A 918 -25.19 30.07 -14.05
CA VAL A 918 -25.06 31.51 -14.36
C VAL A 918 -24.76 31.71 -15.85
N LEU A 919 -23.80 30.98 -16.43
CA LEU A 919 -23.48 31.08 -17.86
C LEU A 919 -24.62 30.60 -18.77
N ALA A 920 -25.39 29.59 -18.34
CA ALA A 920 -26.61 29.17 -19.00
C ALA A 920 -27.66 30.30 -19.03
N TRP A 921 -27.90 30.95 -17.90
CA TRP A 921 -28.78 32.12 -17.81
C TRP A 921 -28.31 33.28 -18.70
N LEU A 922 -27.02 33.62 -18.66
CA LEU A 922 -26.47 34.68 -19.51
C LEU A 922 -26.57 34.34 -21.00
N SER A 923 -26.43 33.07 -21.39
CA SER A 923 -26.60 32.62 -22.78
C SER A 923 -28.06 32.79 -23.25
N ILE A 924 -29.01 32.47 -22.37
CA ILE A 924 -30.44 32.68 -22.62
C ILE A 924 -30.74 34.17 -22.73
N LEU A 925 -30.20 35.01 -21.84
CA LEU A 925 -30.37 36.47 -21.89
C LEU A 925 -29.77 37.07 -23.18
N ALA A 926 -28.59 36.63 -23.61
CA ALA A 926 -27.97 37.04 -24.87
C ALA A 926 -28.86 36.69 -26.08
N THR A 927 -29.48 35.51 -26.06
CA THR A 927 -30.36 35.04 -27.14
C THR A 927 -31.70 35.77 -27.14
N ARG A 928 -32.34 35.88 -25.98
CA ARG A 928 -33.70 36.40 -25.79
C ARG A 928 -33.75 37.92 -25.84
N LYS A 929 -32.68 38.60 -25.43
CA LYS A 929 -32.60 40.07 -25.31
C LYS A 929 -33.75 40.66 -24.48
N GLN A 930 -34.13 39.94 -23.42
CA GLN A 930 -35.19 40.28 -22.48
C GLN A 930 -34.61 40.31 -21.06
N SER A 931 -35.33 40.94 -20.13
CA SER A 931 -34.96 40.88 -18.72
C SER A 931 -35.22 39.49 -18.13
N VAL A 932 -34.60 39.18 -16.99
CA VAL A 932 -34.84 37.93 -16.23
C VAL A 932 -36.33 37.79 -15.89
N GLU A 933 -36.97 38.86 -15.42
CA GLU A 933 -38.39 38.87 -15.04
C GLU A 933 -39.30 38.63 -16.25
N ASP A 934 -39.03 39.27 -17.39
CA ASP A 934 -39.83 39.09 -18.60
C ASP A 934 -39.77 37.65 -19.10
N ILE A 935 -38.59 37.02 -19.06
CA ILE A 935 -38.43 35.61 -19.43
C ILE A 935 -39.25 34.70 -18.52
N LEU A 936 -39.30 34.97 -17.20
CA LEU A 936 -40.13 34.22 -16.25
C LEU A 936 -41.62 34.44 -16.49
N LYS A 937 -42.06 35.68 -16.73
CA LYS A 937 -43.46 35.98 -17.03
C LYS A 937 -43.92 35.31 -18.31
N ASP A 938 -43.11 35.33 -19.37
CA ASP A 938 -43.35 34.60 -20.60
C ASP A 938 -43.45 33.08 -20.33
N HIS A 939 -42.55 32.56 -19.49
CA HIS A 939 -42.54 31.15 -19.10
C HIS A 939 -43.82 30.76 -18.36
N TRP A 940 -44.21 31.51 -17.33
CA TRP A 940 -45.42 31.28 -16.55
C TRP A 940 -46.69 31.43 -17.38
N GLN A 941 -46.73 32.38 -18.31
CA GLN A 941 -47.86 32.51 -19.23
C GLN A 941 -48.00 31.28 -20.15
N LYS A 942 -46.88 30.71 -20.59
CA LYS A 942 -46.86 29.56 -21.51
C LYS A 942 -47.15 28.23 -20.82
N TYR A 943 -46.58 28.00 -19.64
CA TYR A 943 -46.59 26.70 -18.95
C TYR A 943 -47.45 26.67 -17.69
N GLY A 944 -48.02 27.80 -17.28
CA GLY A 944 -48.54 28.01 -15.92
C GLY A 944 -47.41 28.30 -14.93
N ARG A 945 -47.77 28.74 -13.73
CA ARG A 945 -46.82 28.97 -12.63
C ARG A 945 -46.96 27.88 -11.58
N ASN A 946 -45.85 27.25 -11.22
CA ASN A 946 -45.73 26.43 -10.03
C ASN A 946 -45.24 27.32 -8.89
N PHE A 947 -46.18 27.92 -8.15
CA PHE A 947 -45.80 28.63 -6.94
C PHE A 947 -45.14 27.65 -5.99
N PHE A 948 -43.97 28.01 -5.47
CA PHE A 948 -43.17 27.11 -4.66
C PHE A 948 -42.59 27.84 -3.46
N THR A 949 -42.60 27.18 -2.30
CA THR A 949 -41.80 27.59 -1.14
C THR A 949 -41.36 26.37 -0.33
N ARG A 950 -40.22 26.50 0.34
CA ARG A 950 -39.74 25.53 1.33
C ARG A 950 -39.68 26.18 2.71
N TYR A 951 -40.26 25.49 3.68
CA TYR A 951 -40.22 25.84 5.10
C TYR A 951 -39.35 24.83 5.82
N ASP A 952 -38.25 25.30 6.41
CA ASP A 952 -37.34 24.47 7.19
C ASP A 952 -37.56 24.72 8.68
N TYR A 953 -37.90 23.66 9.42
CA TYR A 953 -38.00 23.66 10.88
C TYR A 953 -36.77 22.93 11.41
N GLU A 954 -35.71 23.70 11.62
CA GLU A 954 -34.39 23.20 12.03
C GLU A 954 -34.33 22.92 13.52
N GLU A 955 -33.50 21.97 13.96
CA GLU A 955 -33.25 21.65 15.37
C GLU A 955 -34.53 21.32 16.16
N VAL A 956 -35.48 20.63 15.54
CA VAL A 956 -36.64 20.07 16.24
C VAL A 956 -36.25 18.80 16.97
N GLU A 957 -36.96 18.51 18.07
CA GLU A 957 -36.78 17.28 18.84
C GLU A 957 -37.10 16.06 17.95
N ALA A 958 -36.19 15.09 17.94
CA ALA A 958 -36.20 14.00 16.97
C ALA A 958 -37.36 13.03 17.19
N GLU A 959 -37.72 12.71 18.43
CA GLU A 959 -38.84 11.81 18.74
C GLU A 959 -40.17 12.39 18.25
N GLY A 960 -40.44 13.66 18.57
CA GLY A 960 -41.62 14.40 18.13
C GLY A 960 -41.71 14.50 16.60
N ALA A 961 -40.59 14.81 15.94
CA ALA A 961 -40.53 14.87 14.47
C ALA A 961 -40.77 13.50 13.82
N ASN A 962 -40.15 12.44 14.33
CA ASN A 962 -40.38 11.07 13.85
C ASN A 962 -41.83 10.62 14.07
N LYS A 963 -42.42 10.95 15.22
CA LYS A 963 -43.82 10.66 15.52
C LYS A 963 -44.76 11.40 14.57
N MET A 964 -44.52 12.68 14.29
CA MET A 964 -45.29 13.47 13.33
C MET A 964 -45.29 12.79 11.95
N MET A 965 -44.11 12.40 11.45
CA MET A 965 -43.98 11.73 10.14
C MET A 965 -44.74 10.40 10.11
N LYS A 966 -44.61 9.55 11.15
CA LYS A 966 -45.31 8.26 11.23
C LYS A 966 -46.84 8.42 11.30
N ASP A 967 -47.33 9.35 12.12
CA ASP A 967 -48.76 9.60 12.27
C ASP A 967 -49.35 10.14 10.95
N LEU A 968 -48.64 11.04 10.27
CA LEU A 968 -49.03 11.56 8.96
C LEU A 968 -49.02 10.47 7.89
N GLU A 969 -48.00 9.61 7.86
CA GLU A 969 -47.93 8.47 6.95
C GLU A 969 -49.12 7.53 7.19
N ALA A 970 -49.41 7.15 8.43
CA ALA A 970 -50.56 6.30 8.73
C ALA A 970 -51.89 6.92 8.26
N LEU A 971 -52.05 8.24 8.41
CA LEU A 971 -53.22 8.96 7.91
C LEU A 971 -53.33 8.93 6.37
N MET A 972 -52.21 9.10 5.67
CA MET A 972 -52.14 9.10 4.20
C MET A 972 -52.46 7.73 3.59
N PHE A 973 -52.12 6.65 4.29
CA PHE A 973 -52.33 5.27 3.84
C PHE A 973 -53.74 4.73 4.17
N ASP A 974 -54.57 5.51 4.85
CA ASP A 974 -55.98 5.17 5.01
C ASP A 974 -56.69 5.15 3.64
N ARG A 975 -57.52 4.13 3.39
CA ARG A 975 -58.19 3.94 2.09
C ARG A 975 -59.14 5.09 1.73
N SER A 976 -59.63 5.84 2.70
CA SER A 976 -60.51 7.00 2.49
C SER A 976 -59.75 8.30 2.25
N PHE A 977 -58.41 8.30 2.34
CA PHE A 977 -57.60 9.50 2.19
C PHE A 977 -57.54 9.98 0.74
N VAL A 978 -57.38 9.07 -0.22
CA VAL A 978 -57.51 9.39 -1.66
C VAL A 978 -58.95 9.75 -1.97
N GLY A 979 -59.16 10.88 -2.65
CA GLY A 979 -60.47 11.49 -2.90
C GLY A 979 -60.94 12.45 -1.80
N LYS A 980 -60.25 12.53 -0.66
CA LYS A 980 -60.56 13.51 0.38
C LYS A 980 -60.36 14.93 -0.14
N GLN A 981 -61.28 15.82 0.21
CA GLN A 981 -61.24 17.22 -0.19
C GLN A 981 -60.82 18.10 0.99
N PHE A 982 -59.90 19.01 0.73
CA PHE A 982 -59.51 20.08 1.64
C PHE A 982 -59.92 21.41 1.03
N SER A 983 -60.70 22.20 1.76
CA SER A 983 -61.08 23.55 1.34
C SER A 983 -60.33 24.56 2.20
N ALA A 984 -59.65 25.50 1.55
CA ALA A 984 -58.99 26.62 2.21
C ALA A 984 -59.16 27.87 1.31
N ASN A 985 -59.81 28.90 1.86
CA ASN A 985 -60.26 30.07 1.13
C ASN A 985 -61.11 29.66 -0.10
N ASP A 986 -60.76 30.16 -1.30
CA ASP A 986 -61.52 29.95 -2.53
C ASP A 986 -61.10 28.69 -3.32
N LYS A 987 -60.17 27.88 -2.80
CA LYS A 987 -59.67 26.67 -3.47
C LYS A 987 -60.06 25.40 -2.74
N VAL A 988 -60.45 24.40 -3.53
CA VAL A 988 -60.71 23.02 -3.07
C VAL A 988 -59.64 22.11 -3.67
N TYR A 989 -58.88 21.45 -2.80
CA TYR A 989 -57.82 20.52 -3.15
C TYR A 989 -58.31 19.09 -2.92
N THR A 990 -58.44 18.31 -3.99
CA THR A 990 -58.86 16.90 -3.92
C THR A 990 -57.63 16.02 -4.00
N VAL A 991 -57.40 15.16 -3.00
CA VAL A 991 -56.25 14.25 -2.98
C VAL A 991 -56.37 13.23 -4.11
N GLU A 992 -55.44 13.27 -5.06
CA GLU A 992 -55.32 12.31 -6.15
C GLU A 992 -54.47 11.11 -5.75
N LYS A 993 -53.34 11.38 -5.08
CA LYS A 993 -52.39 10.36 -4.64
C LYS A 993 -51.73 10.80 -3.35
N ALA A 994 -51.53 9.85 -2.44
CA ALA A 994 -50.73 10.03 -1.23
C ALA A 994 -49.80 8.83 -1.07
N ASP A 995 -48.49 9.05 -0.98
CA ASP A 995 -47.50 7.99 -0.82
C ASP A 995 -46.30 8.43 0.01
N ASN A 996 -45.52 7.45 0.46
CA ASN A 996 -44.15 7.67 0.90
C ASN A 996 -43.22 7.32 -0.26
N PHE A 997 -42.50 8.31 -0.77
CA PHE A 997 -41.78 8.20 -2.03
C PHE A 997 -40.74 7.07 -2.00
N GLU A 998 -40.83 6.20 -3.00
CA GLU A 998 -39.89 5.13 -3.28
C GLU A 998 -39.33 5.33 -4.69
N TYR A 999 -38.03 5.15 -4.85
CA TYR A 999 -37.34 5.22 -6.14
C TYR A 999 -36.62 3.90 -6.41
N SER A 1000 -36.93 3.29 -7.55
CA SER A 1000 -36.18 2.18 -8.11
C SER A 1000 -35.24 2.74 -9.19
N ASP A 1001 -33.94 2.70 -8.93
CA ASP A 1001 -32.94 3.23 -9.86
C ASP A 1001 -32.91 2.39 -11.15
N PRO A 1002 -33.10 3.01 -12.33
CA PRO A 1002 -33.23 2.29 -13.59
C PRO A 1002 -31.88 1.85 -14.20
N VAL A 1003 -30.77 2.05 -13.48
CA VAL A 1003 -29.41 1.71 -13.92
C VAL A 1003 -28.83 0.61 -13.05
N ASP A 1004 -28.82 0.77 -11.73
CA ASP A 1004 -28.25 -0.21 -10.79
C ASP A 1004 -29.29 -1.11 -10.10
N GLY A 1005 -30.58 -0.80 -10.22
CA GLY A 1005 -31.68 -1.58 -9.64
C GLY A 1005 -31.85 -1.41 -8.13
N SER A 1006 -31.11 -0.50 -7.50
CA SER A 1006 -31.26 -0.17 -6.08
C SER A 1006 -32.63 0.45 -5.80
N ILE A 1007 -33.16 0.22 -4.58
CA ILE A 1007 -34.46 0.74 -4.16
C ILE A 1007 -34.26 1.65 -2.94
N SER A 1008 -34.48 2.94 -3.12
CA SER A 1008 -34.46 3.96 -2.05
C SER A 1008 -35.89 4.20 -1.55
N ARG A 1009 -36.19 3.75 -0.32
CA ARG A 1009 -37.50 3.91 0.33
C ARG A 1009 -37.52 5.09 1.30
N ASN A 1010 -38.70 5.49 1.73
CA ASN A 1010 -38.92 6.49 2.78
C ASN A 1010 -38.29 7.86 2.45
N GLN A 1011 -38.33 8.25 1.18
CA GLN A 1011 -37.62 9.45 0.70
C GLN A 1011 -38.42 10.76 0.89
N GLY A 1012 -39.68 10.65 1.33
CA GLY A 1012 -40.52 11.78 1.70
C GLY A 1012 -42.00 11.49 1.48
N LEU A 1013 -42.85 12.02 2.37
CA LEU A 1013 -44.30 11.89 2.27
C LEU A 1013 -44.83 12.91 1.27
N ARG A 1014 -45.67 12.48 0.33
CA ARG A 1014 -46.24 13.34 -0.71
C ARG A 1014 -47.76 13.28 -0.71
N LEU A 1015 -48.39 14.44 -0.69
CA LEU A 1015 -49.81 14.61 -1.01
C LEU A 1015 -49.88 15.30 -2.37
N ILE A 1016 -50.47 14.62 -3.35
CA ILE A 1016 -50.61 15.11 -4.72
C ILE A 1016 -52.10 15.33 -4.97
N PHE A 1017 -52.44 16.52 -5.46
CA PHE A 1017 -53.81 16.94 -5.71
C PHE A 1017 -54.12 16.94 -7.21
N THR A 1018 -55.40 16.75 -7.54
CA THR A 1018 -55.88 16.62 -8.93
C THR A 1018 -55.66 17.86 -9.80
N ASP A 1019 -55.45 19.03 -9.19
CA ASP A 1019 -55.14 20.28 -9.90
C ASP A 1019 -53.65 20.39 -10.28
N GLY A 1020 -52.82 19.42 -9.88
CA GLY A 1020 -51.38 19.41 -10.06
C GLY A 1020 -50.60 20.03 -8.90
N SER A 1021 -51.27 20.48 -7.84
CA SER A 1021 -50.62 20.97 -6.63
C SER A 1021 -50.08 19.81 -5.77
N ARG A 1022 -49.06 20.08 -4.94
CA ARG A 1022 -48.41 19.08 -4.09
C ARG A 1022 -47.99 19.67 -2.74
N ILE A 1023 -48.04 18.83 -1.71
CA ILE A 1023 -47.38 19.06 -0.41
C ILE A 1023 -46.40 17.92 -0.18
N ILE A 1024 -45.17 18.24 0.20
CA ILE A 1024 -44.14 17.25 0.52
C ILE A 1024 -43.60 17.49 1.92
N PHE A 1025 -43.44 16.42 2.70
CA PHE A 1025 -42.72 16.44 3.98
C PHE A 1025 -41.49 15.55 3.89
N ARG A 1026 -40.33 16.08 4.30
CA ARG A 1026 -39.11 15.31 4.48
C ARG A 1026 -38.53 15.56 5.86
N LEU A 1027 -38.02 14.50 6.48
CA LEU A 1027 -37.25 14.57 7.70
C LEU A 1027 -35.78 14.36 7.35
N SER A 1028 -34.93 15.32 7.67
CA SER A 1028 -33.49 15.31 7.35
C SER A 1028 -32.65 15.44 8.62
N GLY A 1029 -31.60 14.63 8.72
CA GLY A 1029 -30.61 14.68 9.79
C GLY A 1029 -31.14 14.25 11.16
N THR A 1030 -30.38 13.41 11.86
CA THR A 1030 -30.35 13.35 13.32
C THR A 1030 -28.92 13.71 13.70
N GLY A 1031 -28.57 14.99 13.55
CA GLY A 1031 -27.25 15.49 13.91
C GLY A 1031 -27.13 15.64 15.43
N SER A 1032 -25.96 16.07 15.91
CA SER A 1032 -25.71 16.38 17.32
C SER A 1032 -26.66 17.45 17.90
N ALA A 1033 -27.28 18.28 17.05
CA ALA A 1033 -28.19 19.36 17.42
C ALA A 1033 -29.69 19.07 17.19
N GLY A 1034 -30.08 17.87 16.75
CA GLY A 1034 -31.50 17.48 16.55
C GLY A 1034 -31.85 17.09 15.10
N ALA A 1035 -33.14 17.21 14.75
CA ALA A 1035 -33.66 16.89 13.41
C ALA A 1035 -34.21 18.11 12.68
N THR A 1036 -34.30 18.05 11.35
CA THR A 1036 -34.90 19.11 10.53
C THR A 1036 -36.08 18.58 9.73
N ILE A 1037 -37.26 19.17 9.94
CA ILE A 1037 -38.43 18.93 9.08
C ILE A 1037 -38.42 19.95 7.95
N ARG A 1038 -38.41 19.48 6.71
CA ARG A 1038 -38.56 20.31 5.52
C ARG A 1038 -39.93 20.10 4.92
N LEU A 1039 -40.71 21.17 4.85
CA LEU A 1039 -42.04 21.23 4.25
C LEU A 1039 -41.96 21.98 2.92
N TYR A 1040 -42.35 21.32 1.84
CA TYR A 1040 -42.36 21.90 0.50
C TYR A 1040 -43.81 22.04 0.03
N ILE A 1041 -44.14 23.21 -0.50
CA ILE A 1041 -45.46 23.51 -1.03
C ILE A 1041 -45.30 23.87 -2.50
N ASP A 1042 -46.04 23.18 -3.36
CA ASP A 1042 -46.07 23.41 -4.81
C ASP A 1042 -47.53 23.62 -5.23
N SER A 1043 -47.94 24.88 -5.47
CA SER A 1043 -49.29 25.20 -5.94
C SER A 1043 -49.25 25.56 -7.42
N TYR A 1044 -49.85 24.72 -8.27
CA TYR A 1044 -49.95 25.02 -9.69
C TYR A 1044 -51.09 26.00 -9.97
N GLU A 1045 -50.83 26.97 -10.85
CA GLU A 1045 -51.82 27.95 -11.30
C GLU A 1045 -51.65 28.23 -12.80
N LYS A 1046 -52.76 28.24 -13.53
CA LYS A 1046 -52.80 28.50 -14.97
C LYS A 1046 -53.56 29.77 -15.32
N ASP A 1047 -54.31 30.34 -14.38
CA ASP A 1047 -55.05 31.58 -14.58
C ASP A 1047 -54.08 32.76 -14.68
N VAL A 1048 -54.06 33.40 -15.85
CA VAL A 1048 -53.19 34.55 -16.16
C VAL A 1048 -53.40 35.73 -15.21
N ALA A 1049 -54.58 35.86 -14.59
CA ALA A 1049 -54.85 36.90 -13.60
C ALA A 1049 -54.18 36.60 -12.24
N LYS A 1050 -53.82 35.34 -11.99
CA LYS A 1050 -53.30 34.85 -10.71
C LYS A 1050 -51.80 34.55 -10.73
N ILE A 1051 -51.23 34.18 -11.89
CA ILE A 1051 -49.79 33.81 -11.97
C ILE A 1051 -48.82 34.91 -11.55
N ASN A 1052 -49.22 36.19 -11.61
CA ASN A 1052 -48.38 37.33 -11.20
C ASN A 1052 -48.61 37.81 -9.76
N GLN A 1053 -49.42 37.09 -8.97
CA GLN A 1053 -49.66 37.42 -7.57
C GLN A 1053 -48.46 37.03 -6.69
N ASP A 1054 -48.47 37.54 -5.46
CA ASP A 1054 -47.47 37.22 -4.44
C ASP A 1054 -47.50 35.72 -4.09
N PRO A 1055 -46.34 35.02 -4.08
CA PRO A 1055 -46.28 33.60 -3.75
C PRO A 1055 -46.83 33.25 -2.37
N GLN A 1056 -46.54 34.03 -1.32
CA GLN A 1056 -46.98 33.70 0.05
C GLN A 1056 -48.50 33.75 0.17
N VAL A 1057 -49.15 34.71 -0.51
CA VAL A 1057 -50.62 34.77 -0.60
C VAL A 1057 -51.18 33.55 -1.33
N MET A 1058 -50.58 33.19 -2.47
CA MET A 1058 -51.07 32.07 -3.29
C MET A 1058 -50.82 30.69 -2.66
N LEU A 1059 -49.81 30.56 -1.80
CA LEU A 1059 -49.43 29.32 -1.12
C LEU A 1059 -50.10 29.13 0.25
N ALA A 1060 -50.60 30.20 0.87
CA ALA A 1060 -51.23 30.16 2.19
C ALA A 1060 -52.30 29.07 2.36
N PRO A 1061 -53.18 28.78 1.38
CA PRO A 1061 -54.16 27.69 1.50
C PRO A 1061 -53.51 26.32 1.72
N LEU A 1062 -52.48 25.97 0.92
CA LEU A 1062 -51.79 24.69 1.04
C LEU A 1062 -50.90 24.62 2.28
N ILE A 1063 -50.27 25.73 2.69
CA ILE A 1063 -49.52 25.80 3.95
C ILE A 1063 -50.45 25.49 5.13
N SER A 1064 -51.65 26.10 5.16
CA SER A 1064 -52.63 25.84 6.21
C SER A 1064 -53.08 24.38 6.23
N ILE A 1065 -53.29 23.76 5.06
CA ILE A 1065 -53.63 22.34 4.95
C ILE A 1065 -52.48 21.47 5.47
N ALA A 1066 -51.25 21.77 5.07
CA ALA A 1066 -50.05 21.05 5.48
C ALA A 1066 -49.86 21.07 7.00
N LEU A 1067 -49.92 22.24 7.62
CA LEU A 1067 -49.77 22.39 9.07
C LEU A 1067 -50.89 21.64 9.82
N LYS A 1068 -52.14 21.76 9.35
CA LYS A 1068 -53.28 21.08 9.96
C LYS A 1068 -53.22 19.56 9.83
N VAL A 1069 -52.85 19.02 8.67
CA VAL A 1069 -52.84 17.56 8.45
C VAL A 1069 -51.68 16.88 9.17
N SER A 1070 -50.54 17.55 9.27
CA SER A 1070 -49.34 17.05 9.95
C SER A 1070 -49.38 17.25 11.47
N GLN A 1071 -50.17 18.20 11.97
CA GLN A 1071 -50.13 18.65 13.36
C GLN A 1071 -48.71 19.12 13.76
N LEU A 1072 -47.99 19.76 12.83
CA LEU A 1072 -46.58 20.09 12.99
C LEU A 1072 -46.34 20.98 14.21
N GLN A 1073 -47.19 21.98 14.41
CA GLN A 1073 -47.08 22.91 15.53
C GLN A 1073 -47.27 22.18 16.87
N GLU A 1074 -48.28 21.31 16.97
CA GLU A 1074 -48.59 20.53 18.17
C GLU A 1074 -47.50 19.49 18.48
N ARG A 1075 -46.84 18.95 17.45
CA ARG A 1075 -45.80 17.92 17.58
C ARG A 1075 -44.41 18.47 17.88
N THR A 1076 -44.10 19.68 17.43
CA THR A 1076 -42.75 20.27 17.52
C THR A 1076 -42.67 21.49 18.43
N GLY A 1077 -43.82 22.09 18.80
CA GLY A 1077 -43.88 23.37 19.49
C GLY A 1077 -43.53 24.58 18.62
N ARG A 1078 -43.20 24.39 17.34
CA ARG A 1078 -42.82 25.47 16.42
C ARG A 1078 -44.05 26.13 15.81
N THR A 1079 -44.18 27.44 16.01
CA THR A 1079 -45.27 28.26 15.45
C THR A 1079 -44.91 28.91 14.11
N ALA A 1080 -43.63 28.87 13.73
CA ALA A 1080 -43.10 29.42 12.50
C ALA A 1080 -41.89 28.58 12.04
N PRO A 1081 -41.59 28.53 10.72
CA PRO A 1081 -40.36 27.93 10.22
C PRO A 1081 -39.14 28.73 10.67
N THR A 1082 -37.99 28.06 10.78
CA THR A 1082 -36.68 28.70 11.02
C THR A 1082 -36.23 29.44 9.77
N VAL A 1083 -36.37 28.82 8.59
CA VAL A 1083 -35.98 29.38 7.28
C VAL A 1083 -37.13 29.23 6.28
N ILE A 1084 -37.33 30.26 5.45
CA ILE A 1084 -38.25 30.25 4.31
C ILE A 1084 -37.44 30.48 3.04
N THR A 1085 -37.68 29.65 2.03
CA THR A 1085 -37.08 29.77 0.69
C THR A 1085 -38.14 29.82 -0.39
#